data_AF-A0A6P5M2W0-F1
#
_entry.id   AF-A0A6P5M2W0-F1
#
_cell.length_a   1.000
_cell.length_b   1.000
_cell.length_c   1.000
_cell.angle_alpha   90.00
_cell.angle_beta   90.00
_cell.angle_gamma   90.00
#
_symmetry.space_group_name_H-M   'P 1'
#
loop_
_entity.id
_entity.type
_entity.pdbx_description
1 polymer ?
#
loop_
_entity_poly.entity_id
_entity_poly.type
_entity_poly.pdbx_seq_one_letter_code
_entity_poly.pdbx_strand_id
1 'polypeptide(L)'
;MGQALRTQSCDLQVARNNEKHHTKEISSRRLVVRRGQPFTITLHIHPEVRGFLRILKKVTLVAQTGKQPSKTNKTKVKFPITSQGNPKWWSAAVEDRDFRSWTISVTTPADAIIGHYSLLLRVSRRTEHLLGRFTLLFNPWEREDAVFLENEAQRREYLLNQNGLIYLGTADCIQPQPWDFGQFEINVIDLSLSLLEVDKEVNQWSNPVHVTRVLGALLNNRKEKSILNTPQTQDSWDMRFLYKRRGSLPILWHWLTGQGRQVPDGQGWVLAAVICSVLRSLGIPARVITIFDSAQDTKGDLTVNEYYDKDGLQTGENQGSRICIFQVSTECWMARPDLPPGYGGWQIVDSSLHKEGGADVLVTCDLVPVRAIKEGALELSPVVPALFASLNASCAVWMKGRDGTVVRADASSKYVGNNISTKGVGGDRCEDITQNYKCHEGSPQKRELLEKVWKERAETGKISGLSLSPETSGHLYMLLYSSSSMPLDGDFELAVKLFNHASEEKAVELVIGIQAMDYNGVTNTQLYKKKLLLTLQENEVRTISTSLSFSHFVQSPPENSILRLTAVATHTDPEISYFAQQDIAICKPQLIIEVPEMVRLYEPVIASIYVQNKLDSPMEDCVITVFGRGLIYRERRYRLGTVWPGNSLYCQIQFTPTRAGLQRLTMEVDCNMFQNLIGYKSINVVPVSPA
;
A
#
# COMPACT_ATOMS: atom_id res chain seq x y z
N MET A 1 -63.58 10.72 2.58
CA MET A 1 -62.46 10.53 1.62
C MET A 1 -61.21 11.11 2.25
N GLY A 2 -60.15 10.31 2.43
CA GLY A 2 -58.92 10.78 3.08
C GLY A 2 -58.06 11.57 2.09
N GLN A 3 -57.79 12.85 2.37
CA GLN A 3 -56.80 13.63 1.64
C GLN A 3 -55.43 12.94 1.78
N ALA A 4 -54.87 12.48 0.67
CA ALA A 4 -53.55 11.88 0.63
C ALA A 4 -52.49 12.97 0.94
N LEU A 5 -51.52 12.62 1.78
CA LEU A 5 -50.35 13.48 2.02
C LEU A 5 -49.61 13.68 0.69
N ARG A 6 -49.53 14.92 0.21
CA ARG A 6 -48.63 15.29 -0.90
C ARG A 6 -47.41 15.98 -0.29
N THR A 7 -46.27 15.28 -0.27
CA THR A 7 -44.96 15.91 -0.04
C THR A 7 -44.63 16.79 -1.23
N GLN A 8 -44.25 18.05 -0.99
CA GLN A 8 -43.91 19.00 -2.06
C GLN A 8 -42.46 18.80 -2.50
N SER A 9 -41.55 18.65 -1.54
CA SER A 9 -40.13 18.38 -1.76
C SER A 9 -39.47 17.89 -0.47
N CYS A 10 -38.29 17.28 -0.61
CA CYS A 10 -37.42 16.90 0.51
C CYS A 10 -36.04 17.50 0.27
N ASP A 11 -35.54 18.26 1.23
CA ASP A 11 -34.14 18.69 1.26
C ASP A 11 -33.33 17.70 2.11
N LEU A 12 -32.30 17.12 1.51
CA LEU A 12 -31.40 16.17 2.18
C LEU A 12 -30.29 16.86 3.00
N GLN A 13 -30.29 18.19 3.09
CA GLN A 13 -29.31 18.97 3.86
C GLN A 13 -27.86 18.60 3.52
N VAL A 14 -27.57 18.40 2.23
CA VAL A 14 -26.33 17.75 1.73
C VAL A 14 -25.06 18.40 2.30
N ALA A 15 -24.94 19.72 2.20
CA ALA A 15 -23.74 20.43 2.66
C ALA A 15 -23.50 20.25 4.16
N ARG A 16 -24.54 20.48 4.98
CA ARG A 16 -24.50 20.35 6.44
C ARG A 16 -24.18 18.92 6.86
N ASN A 17 -24.83 17.93 6.26
CA ASN A 17 -24.62 16.54 6.61
C ASN A 17 -23.23 16.07 6.18
N ASN A 18 -22.80 16.37 4.96
CA ASN A 18 -21.49 15.92 4.49
C ASN A 18 -20.34 16.54 5.30
N GLU A 19 -20.50 17.78 5.80
CA GLU A 19 -19.54 18.35 6.73
C GLU A 19 -19.49 17.59 8.07
N LYS A 20 -20.64 17.35 8.70
CA LYS A 20 -20.72 16.62 9.98
C LYS A 20 -20.24 15.16 9.90
N HIS A 21 -20.38 14.54 8.74
CA HIS A 21 -19.97 13.16 8.51
C HIS A 21 -18.55 13.01 7.94
N HIS A 22 -17.78 14.10 7.82
CA HIS A 22 -16.42 14.06 7.25
C HIS A 22 -16.42 13.48 5.81
N THR A 23 -17.37 13.93 4.99
CA THR A 23 -17.56 13.52 3.59
C THR A 23 -17.72 14.72 2.64
N LYS A 24 -17.50 15.95 3.12
CA LYS A 24 -17.58 17.17 2.29
C LYS A 24 -16.64 17.18 1.09
N GLU A 25 -15.47 16.56 1.21
CA GLU A 25 -14.50 16.44 0.12
C GLU A 25 -14.94 15.44 -0.97
N ILE A 26 -15.82 14.50 -0.64
CA ILE A 26 -16.33 13.48 -1.57
C ILE A 26 -17.35 14.11 -2.51
N SER A 27 -18.28 14.91 -1.98
CA SER A 27 -19.31 15.54 -2.80
C SER A 27 -19.94 16.74 -2.12
N SER A 28 -20.24 17.76 -2.92
CA SER A 28 -21.13 18.88 -2.54
C SER A 28 -22.56 18.71 -3.06
N ARG A 29 -22.82 17.68 -3.89
CA ARG A 29 -24.12 17.48 -4.58
C ARG A 29 -24.86 16.23 -4.11
N ARG A 30 -24.14 15.17 -3.75
CA ARG A 30 -24.72 13.90 -3.27
C ARG A 30 -24.61 13.82 -1.75
N LEU A 31 -25.67 13.36 -1.09
CA LEU A 31 -25.63 13.04 0.34
C LEU A 31 -24.77 11.78 0.55
N VAL A 32 -23.67 11.92 1.29
CA VAL A 32 -22.78 10.81 1.67
C VAL A 32 -22.60 10.85 3.17
N VAL A 33 -23.06 9.82 3.86
CA VAL A 33 -23.11 9.76 5.32
C VAL A 33 -22.44 8.50 5.82
N ARG A 34 -22.09 8.47 7.10
CA ARG A 34 -21.46 7.34 7.77
C ARG A 34 -22.43 6.71 8.76
N ARG A 35 -22.43 5.38 8.83
CA ARG A 35 -23.38 4.63 9.67
C ARG A 35 -23.23 4.93 11.15
N GLY A 36 -24.29 4.71 11.93
CA GLY A 36 -24.32 4.97 13.38
C GLY A 36 -24.49 6.45 13.77
N GLN A 37 -24.13 7.38 12.88
CA GLN A 37 -24.26 8.82 13.12
C GLN A 37 -25.56 9.37 12.49
N PRO A 38 -26.30 10.26 13.18
CA PRO A 38 -27.52 10.87 12.65
C PRO A 38 -27.25 11.90 11.55
N PHE A 39 -28.11 11.92 10.53
CA PHE A 39 -28.15 12.96 9.49
C PHE A 39 -29.52 13.62 9.40
N THR A 40 -29.57 14.90 9.04
CA THR A 40 -30.80 15.70 9.04
C THR A 40 -31.44 15.72 7.64
N ILE A 41 -32.77 15.61 7.56
CA ILE A 41 -33.55 15.90 6.35
C ILE A 41 -34.67 16.89 6.66
N THR A 42 -35.09 17.68 5.68
CA THR A 42 -36.21 18.62 5.82
C THR A 42 -37.32 18.25 4.84
N LEU A 43 -38.48 17.88 5.37
CA LEU A 43 -39.66 17.57 4.56
C LEU A 43 -40.57 18.80 4.45
N HIS A 44 -40.87 19.23 3.23
CA HIS A 44 -41.83 20.29 2.96
C HIS A 44 -43.23 19.72 2.70
N ILE A 45 -44.20 20.18 3.47
CA ILE A 45 -45.56 19.63 3.53
C ILE A 45 -46.56 20.67 3.02
N HIS A 46 -47.55 20.20 2.25
CA HIS A 46 -48.61 21.07 1.74
C HIS A 46 -49.54 21.58 2.88
N PRO A 47 -49.86 22.89 2.92
CA PRO A 47 -50.58 23.52 4.04
C PRO A 47 -52.06 23.12 4.22
N GLU A 48 -52.67 22.39 3.28
CA GLU A 48 -54.08 22.01 3.34
C GLU A 48 -54.41 20.86 4.29
N VAL A 49 -53.41 20.22 4.92
CA VAL A 49 -53.63 19.02 5.75
C VAL A 49 -53.99 19.39 7.20
N ARG A 50 -55.24 19.79 7.44
CA ARG A 50 -55.78 19.84 8.83
C ARG A 50 -55.83 18.41 9.39
N GLY A 51 -55.09 18.15 10.48
CA GLY A 51 -55.06 16.84 11.15
C GLY A 51 -53.82 15.97 10.88
N PHE A 52 -52.75 16.55 10.28
CA PHE A 52 -51.48 15.87 9.99
C PHE A 52 -50.87 15.10 11.18
N LEU A 53 -51.05 15.57 12.42
CA LEU A 53 -50.59 14.87 13.64
C LEU A 53 -51.18 13.45 13.80
N ARG A 54 -52.40 13.18 13.31
CA ARG A 54 -52.97 11.82 13.26
C ARG A 54 -52.40 10.98 12.13
N ILE A 55 -51.92 11.62 11.06
CA ILE A 55 -51.31 10.98 9.89
C ILE A 55 -49.89 10.56 10.21
N LEU A 56 -49.15 11.34 11.01
CA LEU A 56 -47.81 11.00 11.49
C LEU A 56 -47.68 9.62 12.10
N LYS A 57 -48.65 9.22 12.94
CA LYS A 57 -48.71 7.86 13.54
C LYS A 57 -48.82 6.75 12.47
N LYS A 58 -49.03 7.11 11.20
CA LYS A 58 -49.18 6.23 10.03
C LYS A 58 -48.13 6.51 8.94
N VAL A 59 -47.14 7.37 9.19
CA VAL A 59 -46.05 7.66 8.25
C VAL A 59 -44.80 6.90 8.69
N THR A 60 -44.20 6.20 7.74
CA THR A 60 -42.98 5.42 7.96
C THR A 60 -41.97 5.76 6.88
N LEU A 61 -40.69 5.84 7.26
CA LEU A 61 -39.60 5.89 6.31
C LEU A 61 -39.21 4.47 5.91
N VAL A 62 -38.77 4.36 4.66
CA VAL A 62 -38.30 3.11 4.07
C VAL A 62 -36.93 3.36 3.46
N ALA A 63 -35.91 2.66 3.95
CA ALA A 63 -34.57 2.67 3.37
C ALA A 63 -34.38 1.40 2.55
N GLN A 64 -33.90 1.53 1.31
CA GLN A 64 -33.65 0.42 0.39
C GLN A 64 -32.23 0.50 -0.20
N THR A 65 -31.49 -0.60 -0.17
CA THR A 65 -30.16 -0.76 -0.79
C THR A 65 -30.11 -2.04 -1.64
N GLY A 66 -29.16 -2.13 -2.57
CA GLY A 66 -28.97 -3.26 -3.47
C GLY A 66 -29.99 -3.36 -4.62
N LYS A 67 -29.72 -4.25 -5.58
CA LYS A 67 -30.56 -4.44 -6.78
C LYS A 67 -31.92 -5.07 -6.49
N GLN A 68 -32.00 -5.93 -5.48
CA GLN A 68 -33.23 -6.60 -5.06
C GLN A 68 -33.49 -6.40 -3.55
N PRO A 69 -33.99 -5.23 -3.13
CA PRO A 69 -34.18 -4.92 -1.71
C PRO A 69 -35.26 -5.80 -1.06
N SER A 70 -34.90 -6.53 -0.01
CA SER A 70 -35.80 -7.42 0.72
C SER A 70 -35.70 -7.19 2.23
N LYS A 71 -36.78 -7.47 2.95
CA LYS A 71 -36.76 -7.40 4.42
C LYS A 71 -35.90 -8.52 5.02
N THR A 72 -35.95 -9.70 4.43
CA THR A 72 -35.23 -10.89 4.86
C THR A 72 -33.72 -10.66 4.86
N ASN A 73 -33.19 -10.01 3.83
CA ASN A 73 -31.76 -9.74 3.69
C ASN A 73 -31.34 -8.42 4.35
N LYS A 74 -32.21 -7.79 5.15
CA LYS A 74 -32.01 -6.47 5.77
C LYS A 74 -31.71 -5.32 4.79
N THR A 75 -31.87 -5.54 3.48
CA THR A 75 -31.64 -4.53 2.42
C THR A 75 -32.84 -3.60 2.21
N LYS A 76 -34.02 -3.92 2.78
CA LYS A 76 -35.19 -3.03 2.88
C LYS A 76 -35.65 -2.90 4.34
N VAL A 77 -35.45 -1.73 4.93
CA VAL A 77 -35.84 -1.44 6.32
C VAL A 77 -36.99 -0.44 6.36
N LYS A 78 -37.96 -0.67 7.25
CA LYS A 78 -39.09 0.25 7.49
C LYS A 78 -39.05 0.69 8.95
N PHE A 79 -39.11 1.99 9.19
CA PHE A 79 -39.04 2.55 10.53
C PHE A 79 -39.98 3.75 10.68
N PRO A 80 -40.67 3.89 11.82
CA PRO A 80 -41.57 5.01 12.08
C PRO A 80 -40.78 6.29 12.38
N ILE A 81 -41.44 7.43 12.21
CA ILE A 81 -40.96 8.72 12.72
C ILE A 81 -41.51 8.90 14.13
N THR A 82 -40.62 8.94 15.13
CA THR A 82 -40.94 8.97 16.57
C THR A 82 -40.42 10.26 17.22
N SER A 83 -40.67 10.44 18.52
CA SER A 83 -40.07 11.51 19.33
C SER A 83 -38.74 11.11 19.97
N GLN A 84 -38.46 9.81 20.12
CA GLN A 84 -37.21 9.27 20.65
C GLN A 84 -36.54 8.39 19.60
N GLY A 85 -35.23 8.56 19.40
CA GLY A 85 -34.41 7.70 18.56
C GLY A 85 -34.13 6.35 19.23
N ASN A 86 -33.77 5.36 18.42
CA ASN A 86 -33.23 4.09 18.89
C ASN A 86 -31.81 3.96 18.32
N PRO A 87 -30.75 3.96 19.13
CA PRO A 87 -29.38 3.88 18.63
C PRO A 87 -29.03 2.50 18.06
N LYS A 88 -29.75 1.44 18.46
CA LYS A 88 -29.49 0.06 18.02
C LYS A 88 -30.23 -0.34 16.75
N TRP A 89 -31.04 0.56 16.18
CA TRP A 89 -31.84 0.27 14.99
C TRP A 89 -32.04 1.53 14.14
N TRP A 90 -32.53 1.36 12.91
CA TRP A 90 -32.96 2.50 12.10
C TRP A 90 -34.05 3.29 12.83
N SER A 91 -33.82 4.58 13.02
CA SER A 91 -34.78 5.46 13.68
C SER A 91 -34.85 6.83 12.99
N ALA A 92 -36.00 7.49 13.17
CA ALA A 92 -36.20 8.86 12.73
C ALA A 92 -36.89 9.65 13.84
N ALA A 93 -36.30 10.77 14.23
CA ALA A 93 -36.82 11.65 15.26
C ALA A 93 -37.11 13.03 14.69
N VAL A 94 -38.21 13.66 15.09
CA VAL A 94 -38.49 15.04 14.69
C VAL A 94 -37.71 16.00 15.61
N GLU A 95 -36.75 16.74 15.05
CA GLU A 95 -35.94 17.72 15.77
C GLU A 95 -36.66 19.05 15.91
N ASP A 96 -37.25 19.52 14.81
CA ASP A 96 -37.94 20.81 14.76
C ASP A 96 -39.15 20.76 13.82
N ARG A 97 -40.17 21.57 14.12
CA ARG A 97 -41.45 21.59 13.43
C ARG A 97 -41.89 23.01 13.17
N ASP A 98 -42.00 23.35 11.90
CA ASP A 98 -42.74 24.50 11.42
C ASP A 98 -44.05 24.06 10.74
N PHE A 99 -44.97 25.00 10.53
CA PHE A 99 -46.26 24.80 9.88
C PHE A 99 -46.14 24.22 8.46
N ARG A 100 -45.01 24.45 7.77
CA ARG A 100 -44.77 24.01 6.38
C ARG A 100 -43.57 23.09 6.20
N SER A 101 -42.70 22.93 7.20
CA SER A 101 -41.47 22.16 7.07
C SER A 101 -41.07 21.45 8.35
N TRP A 102 -40.64 20.20 8.21
CA TRP A 102 -40.29 19.35 9.34
C TRP A 102 -38.84 18.90 9.22
N THR A 103 -38.08 19.16 10.27
CA THR A 103 -36.68 18.75 10.36
C THR A 103 -36.61 17.42 11.09
N ILE A 104 -36.13 16.40 10.40
CA ILE A 104 -36.08 15.03 10.89
C ILE A 104 -34.63 14.58 10.97
N SER A 105 -34.22 14.10 12.14
CA SER A 105 -32.99 13.34 12.33
C SER A 105 -33.22 11.90 11.91
N VAL A 106 -32.44 11.38 10.98
CA VAL A 106 -32.43 9.96 10.60
C VAL A 106 -31.15 9.33 11.11
N THR A 107 -31.27 8.27 11.90
CA THR A 107 -30.14 7.54 12.47
C THR A 107 -30.13 6.11 11.93
N THR A 108 -29.01 5.69 11.37
CA THR A 108 -28.76 4.29 10.99
C THR A 108 -28.09 3.58 12.17
N PRO A 109 -28.25 2.26 12.33
CA PRO A 109 -27.44 1.52 13.29
C PRO A 109 -25.97 1.49 12.84
N ALA A 110 -25.05 1.27 13.79
CA ALA A 110 -23.61 1.20 13.54
C ALA A 110 -23.19 -0.04 12.74
N ASP A 111 -24.03 -1.07 12.66
CA ASP A 111 -23.85 -2.27 11.84
C ASP A 111 -24.69 -2.24 10.54
N ALA A 112 -25.13 -1.05 10.11
CA ALA A 112 -25.85 -0.92 8.85
C ALA A 112 -25.00 -1.38 7.65
N ILE A 113 -25.67 -1.97 6.65
CA ILE A 113 -25.09 -2.32 5.35
C ILE A 113 -24.60 -1.04 4.66
N ILE A 114 -23.38 -1.04 4.14
CA ILE A 114 -22.89 0.09 3.33
C ILE A 114 -23.45 0.06 1.90
N GLY A 115 -23.42 1.19 1.20
CA GLY A 115 -23.76 1.26 -0.21
C GLY A 115 -24.75 2.37 -0.56
N HIS A 116 -25.34 2.28 -1.76
CA HIS A 116 -26.30 3.24 -2.25
C HIS A 116 -27.71 2.96 -1.74
N TYR A 117 -28.30 3.95 -1.07
CA TYR A 117 -29.64 3.88 -0.52
C TYR A 117 -30.62 4.79 -1.26
N SER A 118 -31.85 4.29 -1.43
CA SER A 118 -33.03 5.11 -1.71
C SER A 118 -33.84 5.27 -0.42
N LEU A 119 -34.16 6.51 -0.07
CA LEU A 119 -35.02 6.86 1.06
C LEU A 119 -36.42 7.18 0.55
N LEU A 120 -37.43 6.48 1.05
CA LEU A 120 -38.82 6.65 0.64
C LEU A 120 -39.71 6.98 1.83
N LEU A 121 -40.69 7.84 1.59
CA LEU A 121 -41.78 8.11 2.50
C LEU A 121 -42.97 7.21 2.16
N ARG A 122 -43.41 6.42 3.13
CA ARG A 122 -44.60 5.61 3.00
C ARG A 122 -45.73 6.23 3.82
N VAL A 123 -46.74 6.71 3.09
CA VAL A 123 -47.94 7.34 3.63
C VAL A 123 -49.10 6.36 3.44
N SER A 124 -49.59 5.76 4.54
CA SER A 124 -50.57 4.66 4.48
C SER A 124 -50.01 3.36 3.85
N ARG A 125 -50.74 2.24 3.93
CA ARG A 125 -50.24 0.92 3.45
C ARG A 125 -49.98 0.80 1.94
N ARG A 126 -50.27 1.82 1.12
CA ARG A 126 -50.41 1.68 -0.34
C ARG A 126 -49.40 2.47 -1.19
N THR A 127 -48.78 3.55 -0.71
CA THR A 127 -47.95 4.43 -1.56
C THR A 127 -46.58 4.73 -0.94
N GLU A 128 -45.52 4.52 -1.72
CA GLU A 128 -44.14 4.92 -1.39
C GLU A 128 -43.71 6.06 -2.31
N HIS A 129 -43.22 7.16 -1.75
CA HIS A 129 -42.71 8.32 -2.49
C HIS A 129 -41.20 8.44 -2.26
N LEU A 130 -40.41 8.53 -3.33
CA LEU A 130 -38.97 8.72 -3.22
C LEU A 130 -38.67 10.12 -2.66
N LEU A 131 -37.99 10.19 -1.53
CA LEU A 131 -37.52 11.44 -0.94
C LEU A 131 -36.14 11.83 -1.49
N GLY A 132 -35.28 10.84 -1.71
CA GLY A 132 -33.94 11.08 -2.23
C GLY A 132 -33.06 9.84 -2.15
N ARG A 133 -31.79 10.02 -2.55
CA ARG A 133 -30.75 8.99 -2.51
C ARG A 133 -29.57 9.45 -1.69
N PHE A 134 -28.93 8.52 -0.99
CA PHE A 134 -27.72 8.77 -0.23
C PHE A 134 -26.79 7.57 -0.28
N THR A 135 -25.50 7.79 -0.05
CA THR A 135 -24.52 6.73 0.12
C THR A 135 -24.18 6.58 1.60
N LEU A 136 -24.23 5.35 2.11
CA LEU A 136 -23.89 5.03 3.50
C LEU A 136 -22.52 4.32 3.53
N LEU A 137 -21.60 4.82 4.35
CA LEU A 137 -20.22 4.32 4.49
C LEU A 137 -19.96 3.81 5.92
N PHE A 138 -18.82 3.12 6.11
CA PHE A 138 -18.28 2.81 7.43
C PHE A 138 -17.92 4.08 8.21
N ASN A 139 -17.96 3.99 9.54
CA ASN A 139 -17.80 5.13 10.43
C ASN A 139 -16.71 4.94 11.49
N PRO A 140 -15.46 5.40 11.26
CA PRO A 140 -14.41 5.31 12.26
C PRO A 140 -14.55 6.32 13.41
N TRP A 141 -15.56 7.21 13.37
CA TRP A 141 -15.89 8.10 14.49
C TRP A 141 -16.94 7.52 15.45
N GLU A 142 -17.65 6.46 15.05
CA GLU A 142 -18.70 5.84 15.85
C GLU A 142 -18.14 4.71 16.70
N ARG A 143 -18.34 4.75 18.03
CA ARG A 143 -17.73 3.79 18.98
C ARG A 143 -18.23 2.36 18.79
N GLU A 144 -19.49 2.22 18.41
CA GLU A 144 -20.14 0.93 18.18
C GLU A 144 -19.84 0.37 16.77
N ASP A 145 -19.18 1.13 15.90
CA ASP A 145 -18.77 0.64 14.59
C ASP A 145 -17.51 -0.22 14.72
N ALA A 146 -17.49 -1.36 14.05
CA ALA A 146 -16.34 -2.25 14.00
C ALA A 146 -15.06 -1.58 13.47
N VAL A 147 -15.12 -0.45 12.76
CA VAL A 147 -13.93 0.30 12.31
C VAL A 147 -13.58 1.51 13.19
N PHE A 148 -14.16 1.62 14.38
CA PHE A 148 -13.90 2.72 15.30
C PHE A 148 -12.40 2.91 15.56
N LEU A 149 -11.91 4.13 15.35
CA LEU A 149 -10.53 4.50 15.62
C LEU A 149 -10.53 5.73 16.54
N GLU A 150 -10.08 5.53 17.77
CA GLU A 150 -10.21 6.53 18.85
C GLU A 150 -9.42 7.81 18.56
N ASN A 151 -8.22 7.67 18.01
CA ASN A 151 -7.30 8.79 17.80
C ASN A 151 -7.68 9.60 16.55
N GLU A 152 -8.03 10.88 16.75
CA GLU A 152 -8.43 11.80 15.67
C GLU A 152 -7.32 12.04 14.64
N ALA A 153 -6.05 12.14 15.06
CA ALA A 153 -4.94 12.32 14.13
C ALA A 153 -4.76 11.09 13.23
N GLN A 154 -4.95 9.88 13.79
CA GLN A 154 -4.93 8.64 13.01
C GLN A 154 -6.11 8.55 12.04
N ARG A 155 -7.32 8.99 12.42
CA ARG A 155 -8.46 9.07 11.48
C ARG A 155 -8.18 10.01 10.32
N ARG A 156 -7.55 11.16 10.60
CA ARG A 156 -7.13 12.09 9.56
C ARG A 156 -6.10 11.45 8.63
N GLU A 157 -5.09 10.77 9.15
CA GLU A 157 -4.04 10.15 8.32
C GLU A 157 -4.53 8.90 7.54
N TYR A 158 -5.21 7.99 8.22
CA TYR A 158 -5.54 6.67 7.67
C TYR A 158 -6.87 6.62 6.94
N LEU A 159 -7.63 7.73 6.92
CA LEU A 159 -8.88 7.84 6.17
C LEU A 159 -8.95 9.08 5.28
N LEU A 160 -8.73 10.27 5.86
CA LEU A 160 -8.97 11.53 5.14
C LEU A 160 -7.78 11.97 4.27
N ASN A 161 -6.56 11.62 4.66
CA ASN A 161 -5.37 12.02 3.93
C ASN A 161 -5.31 11.25 2.60
N GLN A 162 -5.30 11.99 1.49
CA GLN A 162 -5.21 11.45 0.14
C GLN A 162 -3.76 11.47 -0.40
N ASN A 163 -2.82 12.02 0.37
CA ASN A 163 -1.40 12.11 0.07
C ASN A 163 -0.62 11.07 0.87
N GLY A 164 -0.09 10.06 0.20
CA GLY A 164 0.70 8.97 0.79
C GLY A 164 2.19 9.06 0.47
N LEU A 165 2.95 8.23 1.19
CA LEU A 165 4.33 7.84 0.89
C LEU A 165 4.39 6.31 0.99
N ILE A 166 4.96 5.68 -0.02
CA ILE A 166 5.25 4.24 -0.04
C ILE A 166 6.77 4.14 0.01
N TYR A 167 7.31 3.30 0.88
CA TYR A 167 8.76 3.18 1.06
C TYR A 167 9.28 2.04 0.20
N LEU A 168 10.25 2.31 -0.68
CA LEU A 168 10.90 1.35 -1.57
C LEU A 168 12.41 1.34 -1.30
N GLY A 169 13.22 0.76 -2.19
CA GLY A 169 14.68 0.69 -2.04
C GLY A 169 15.10 -0.54 -1.24
N THR A 170 16.06 -0.38 -0.34
CA THR A 170 16.57 -1.46 0.53
C THR A 170 16.39 -1.09 2.00
N ALA A 171 16.55 -2.07 2.91
CA ALA A 171 16.47 -1.83 4.35
C ALA A 171 17.45 -0.74 4.82
N ASP A 172 18.63 -0.64 4.19
CA ASP A 172 19.69 0.31 4.53
C ASP A 172 19.64 1.62 3.72
N CYS A 173 18.77 1.69 2.71
CA CYS A 173 18.55 2.87 1.88
C CYS A 173 17.07 2.95 1.46
N ILE A 174 16.25 3.43 2.40
CA ILE A 174 14.81 3.57 2.19
C ILE A 174 14.52 4.79 1.30
N GLN A 175 13.84 4.55 0.19
CA GLN A 175 13.46 5.58 -0.78
C GLN A 175 11.96 5.88 -0.72
N PRO A 176 11.53 7.10 -0.34
CA PRO A 176 10.13 7.46 -0.31
C PRO A 176 9.57 7.70 -1.71
N GLN A 177 8.51 6.98 -2.06
CA GLN A 177 7.73 7.12 -3.28
C GLN A 177 6.41 7.84 -2.96
N PRO A 178 6.23 9.11 -3.39
CA PRO A 178 4.97 9.81 -3.23
C PRO A 178 3.83 9.13 -3.98
N TRP A 179 2.66 9.12 -3.35
CA TRP A 179 1.48 8.45 -3.89
C TRP A 179 0.19 9.26 -3.69
N ASP A 180 -0.59 9.40 -4.76
CA ASP A 180 -1.95 9.96 -4.72
C ASP A 180 -2.96 8.82 -4.54
N PHE A 181 -3.49 8.65 -3.33
CA PHE A 181 -4.54 7.65 -3.08
C PHE A 181 -5.88 8.06 -3.73
N GLY A 182 -6.19 9.36 -3.76
CA GLY A 182 -7.31 9.93 -4.51
C GLY A 182 -8.68 9.38 -4.10
N GLN A 183 -8.88 8.88 -2.87
CA GLN A 183 -10.10 8.18 -2.49
C GLN A 183 -11.39 9.03 -2.53
N PHE A 184 -11.28 10.36 -2.60
CA PHE A 184 -12.42 11.29 -2.72
C PHE A 184 -12.57 11.87 -4.13
N GLU A 185 -11.73 11.46 -5.08
CA GLU A 185 -11.91 11.80 -6.48
C GLU A 185 -13.23 11.23 -7.02
N ILE A 186 -13.75 11.88 -8.07
CA ILE A 186 -15.03 11.51 -8.64
C ILE A 186 -15.04 10.04 -9.05
N ASN A 187 -16.16 9.36 -8.79
CA ASN A 187 -16.42 7.95 -9.08
C ASN A 187 -15.66 6.92 -8.22
N VAL A 188 -14.66 7.25 -7.40
CA VAL A 188 -13.91 6.19 -6.66
C VAL A 188 -14.83 5.37 -5.76
N ILE A 189 -15.68 6.04 -4.97
CA ILE A 189 -16.67 5.34 -4.13
C ILE A 189 -17.65 4.53 -4.97
N ASP A 190 -18.11 5.08 -6.10
CA ASP A 190 -19.06 4.39 -6.97
C ASP A 190 -18.40 3.15 -7.62
N LEU A 191 -17.11 3.23 -7.99
CA LEU A 191 -16.30 2.11 -8.48
C LEU A 191 -16.06 1.07 -7.38
N SER A 192 -15.73 1.51 -6.16
CA SER A 192 -15.55 0.63 -5.00
C SER A 192 -16.83 -0.14 -4.66
N LEU A 193 -17.99 0.52 -4.70
CA LEU A 193 -19.28 -0.13 -4.48
C LEU A 193 -19.69 -1.01 -5.68
N SER A 194 -19.39 -0.59 -6.91
CA SER A 194 -19.65 -1.38 -8.12
C SER A 194 -18.82 -2.67 -8.14
N LEU A 195 -17.59 -2.64 -7.63
CA LEU A 195 -16.76 -3.83 -7.41
C LEU A 195 -17.44 -4.83 -6.47
N LEU A 196 -18.01 -4.33 -5.36
CA LEU A 196 -18.72 -5.18 -4.41
C LEU A 196 -19.96 -5.83 -5.02
N GLU A 197 -20.62 -5.27 -6.03
CA GLU A 197 -21.83 -5.86 -6.62
C GLU A 197 -21.65 -7.27 -7.22
N VAL A 198 -20.41 -7.74 -7.38
CA VAL A 198 -20.10 -9.14 -7.73
C VAL A 198 -20.46 -10.08 -6.59
N ASP A 199 -20.37 -9.62 -5.35
CA ASP A 199 -20.78 -10.35 -4.16
C ASP A 199 -22.31 -10.42 -4.06
N LYS A 200 -22.81 -11.66 -3.95
CA LYS A 200 -24.24 -11.95 -3.86
C LYS A 200 -24.76 -11.78 -2.43
N GLU A 201 -23.88 -11.78 -1.43
CA GLU A 201 -24.23 -11.69 0.00
C GLU A 201 -24.28 -10.24 0.49
N VAL A 202 -25.14 -9.41 -0.11
CA VAL A 202 -25.28 -7.97 0.23
C VAL A 202 -25.55 -7.74 1.73
N ASN A 203 -26.15 -8.70 2.43
CA ASN A 203 -26.35 -8.64 3.88
C ASN A 203 -25.04 -8.66 4.69
N GLN A 204 -23.96 -9.19 4.13
CA GLN A 204 -22.63 -9.22 4.74
C GLN A 204 -21.84 -7.92 4.52
N TRP A 205 -22.35 -6.99 3.70
CA TRP A 205 -21.69 -5.69 3.50
C TRP A 205 -21.77 -4.77 4.74
N SER A 206 -22.46 -5.19 5.79
CA SER A 206 -22.33 -4.58 7.12
C SER A 206 -21.03 -4.97 7.83
N ASN A 207 -20.36 -6.04 7.42
CA ASN A 207 -19.16 -6.55 8.07
C ASN A 207 -17.89 -6.07 7.33
N PRO A 208 -17.03 -5.24 7.96
CA PRO A 208 -15.81 -4.77 7.32
C PRO A 208 -14.83 -5.90 6.98
N VAL A 209 -14.83 -7.01 7.74
CA VAL A 209 -13.98 -8.19 7.47
C VAL A 209 -14.37 -8.80 6.13
N HIS A 210 -15.67 -9.03 5.91
CA HIS A 210 -16.20 -9.59 4.66
C HIS A 210 -15.91 -8.68 3.48
N VAL A 211 -16.27 -7.39 3.60
CA VAL A 211 -16.06 -6.38 2.55
C VAL A 211 -14.60 -6.31 2.13
N THR A 212 -13.68 -6.30 3.09
CA THR A 212 -12.25 -6.20 2.79
C THR A 212 -11.71 -7.45 2.09
N ARG A 213 -12.12 -8.65 2.51
CA ARG A 213 -11.74 -9.91 1.83
C ARG A 213 -12.22 -9.95 0.38
N VAL A 214 -13.49 -9.62 0.16
CA VAL A 214 -14.07 -9.57 -1.20
C VAL A 214 -13.29 -8.58 -2.09
N LEU A 215 -13.04 -7.36 -1.58
CA LEU A 215 -12.33 -6.34 -2.35
C LEU A 215 -10.87 -6.71 -2.63
N GLY A 216 -10.15 -7.26 -1.65
CA GLY A 216 -8.79 -7.73 -1.82
C GLY A 216 -8.68 -8.81 -2.89
N ALA A 217 -9.56 -9.81 -2.83
CA ALA A 217 -9.63 -10.89 -3.82
C ALA A 217 -9.97 -10.37 -5.22
N LEU A 218 -11.00 -9.51 -5.34
CA LEU A 218 -11.41 -8.95 -6.63
C LEU A 218 -10.32 -8.07 -7.24
N LEU A 219 -9.67 -7.21 -6.46
CA LEU A 219 -8.60 -6.34 -6.95
C LEU A 219 -7.38 -7.15 -7.40
N ASN A 220 -6.98 -8.18 -6.64
CA ASN A 220 -5.88 -9.04 -7.05
C ASN A 220 -6.20 -9.77 -8.37
N ASN A 221 -7.41 -10.32 -8.51
CA ASN A 221 -7.83 -10.98 -9.75
C ASN A 221 -7.85 -10.02 -10.95
N ARG A 222 -8.27 -8.76 -10.75
CA ARG A 222 -8.27 -7.74 -11.81
C ARG A 222 -6.86 -7.34 -12.21
N LYS A 223 -5.96 -7.18 -11.23
CA LYS A 223 -4.53 -6.94 -11.47
C LYS A 223 -3.94 -8.04 -12.35
N GLU A 224 -4.11 -9.31 -11.98
CA GLU A 224 -3.60 -10.45 -12.75
C GLU A 224 -4.12 -10.47 -14.20
N LYS A 225 -5.44 -10.28 -14.38
CA LYS A 225 -6.03 -10.20 -15.73
C LYS A 225 -5.52 -9.00 -16.54
N SER A 226 -5.25 -7.87 -15.90
CA SER A 226 -4.73 -6.68 -16.57
C SER A 226 -3.29 -6.85 -17.04
N ILE A 227 -2.47 -7.56 -16.25
CA ILE A 227 -1.07 -7.91 -16.56
C ILE A 227 -1.01 -8.88 -17.76
N LEU A 228 -1.87 -9.90 -17.77
CA LEU A 228 -1.87 -10.93 -18.83
C LEU A 228 -2.35 -10.42 -20.20
N ASN A 229 -3.17 -9.37 -20.24
CA ASN A 229 -3.79 -8.87 -21.48
C ASN A 229 -2.97 -7.76 -22.16
N THR A 230 -1.65 -7.87 -22.19
CA THR A 230 -0.76 -6.82 -22.72
C THR A 230 -0.29 -7.13 -24.15
N PRO A 231 -0.95 -6.68 -25.24
CA PRO A 231 -0.31 -6.59 -26.54
C PRO A 231 0.60 -5.36 -26.60
N GLN A 232 1.84 -5.56 -27.04
CA GLN A 232 2.67 -4.48 -27.56
C GLN A 232 2.07 -4.01 -28.90
N THR A 233 1.33 -2.91 -28.92
CA THR A 233 1.24 -2.02 -30.12
C THR A 233 0.52 -0.70 -29.84
N GLN A 234 0.99 0.28 -30.59
CA GLN A 234 0.72 1.72 -30.60
C GLN A 234 -0.71 2.13 -31.02
N ASP A 235 -1.01 3.38 -30.64
CA ASP A 235 -1.88 4.34 -31.31
C ASP A 235 -3.39 4.04 -31.43
N SER A 236 -4.13 4.50 -30.42
CA SER A 236 -5.43 5.14 -30.70
C SER A 236 -5.67 6.30 -29.73
N TRP A 237 -5.86 7.48 -30.31
CA TRP A 237 -6.09 8.74 -29.61
C TRP A 237 -7.55 8.80 -29.16
N ASP A 238 -7.82 8.55 -27.87
CA ASP A 238 -9.01 9.10 -27.22
C ASP A 238 -8.67 9.71 -25.84
N MET A 239 -8.49 11.02 -25.89
CA MET A 239 -7.85 11.87 -24.89
C MET A 239 -8.78 12.34 -23.76
N ARG A 240 -9.18 11.46 -22.83
CA ARG A 240 -9.86 11.96 -21.60
C ARG A 240 -9.28 11.46 -20.28
N PHE A 241 -8.51 10.38 -20.25
CA PHE A 241 -7.93 9.82 -19.01
C PHE A 241 -6.50 9.26 -19.12
N LEU A 242 -5.85 9.35 -20.29
CA LEU A 242 -4.51 8.79 -20.54
C LEU A 242 -3.40 9.80 -20.25
N TYR A 243 -3.26 10.17 -18.99
CA TYR A 243 -2.17 11.01 -18.52
C TYR A 243 -1.60 10.36 -17.26
N LYS A 244 -0.26 10.33 -17.14
CA LYS A 244 0.61 9.62 -16.17
C LYS A 244 0.32 10.04 -14.70
N ARG A 245 -0.94 10.04 -14.23
CA ARG A 245 -1.23 10.23 -12.81
C ARG A 245 -0.68 9.02 -12.05
N ARG A 246 0.46 9.22 -11.40
CA ARG A 246 0.94 8.36 -10.32
C ARG A 246 -0.09 8.43 -9.19
N GLY A 247 -0.72 7.30 -8.89
CA GLY A 247 -1.79 7.23 -7.92
C GLY A 247 -2.72 6.05 -8.19
N SER A 248 -3.60 5.78 -7.24
CA SER A 248 -4.44 4.59 -7.29
C SER A 248 -5.56 4.69 -8.30
N LEU A 249 -6.11 5.88 -8.54
CA LEU A 249 -7.30 6.05 -9.39
C LEU A 249 -7.10 5.61 -10.85
N PRO A 250 -6.06 6.06 -11.58
CA PRO A 250 -5.90 5.63 -12.98
C PRO A 250 -5.63 4.13 -13.13
N ILE A 251 -5.05 3.52 -12.09
CA ILE A 251 -4.75 2.08 -12.05
C ILE A 251 -6.04 1.30 -11.79
N LEU A 252 -6.83 1.74 -10.79
CA LEU A 252 -8.16 1.20 -10.54
C LEU A 252 -9.05 1.31 -11.79
N TRP A 253 -9.02 2.47 -12.46
CA TRP A 253 -9.78 2.67 -13.71
C TRP A 253 -9.34 1.69 -14.80
N HIS A 254 -8.03 1.46 -14.95
CA HIS A 254 -7.48 0.50 -15.91
C HIS A 254 -7.90 -0.93 -15.60
N TRP A 255 -7.79 -1.36 -14.36
CA TRP A 255 -8.19 -2.70 -13.92
C TRP A 255 -9.68 -2.98 -14.13
N LEU A 256 -10.53 -1.96 -14.08
CA LEU A 256 -11.98 -2.11 -14.23
C LEU A 256 -12.48 -1.95 -15.66
N THR A 257 -11.89 -1.03 -16.43
CA THR A 257 -12.41 -0.61 -17.74
C THR A 257 -11.49 -0.96 -18.91
N GLY A 258 -10.25 -1.37 -18.64
CA GLY A 258 -9.18 -1.50 -19.64
C GLY A 258 -8.51 -0.17 -20.02
N GLN A 259 -9.10 0.98 -19.65
CA GLN A 259 -8.56 2.31 -19.93
C GLN A 259 -7.86 2.89 -18.71
N GLY A 260 -6.70 3.54 -18.86
CA GLY A 260 -5.99 4.19 -17.73
C GLY A 260 -4.50 3.86 -17.71
N ARG A 261 -3.89 3.84 -16.51
CA ARG A 261 -2.46 3.52 -16.36
C ARG A 261 -2.27 2.00 -16.22
N GLN A 262 -1.59 1.41 -17.19
CA GLN A 262 -1.05 0.05 -17.08
C GLN A 262 0.04 -0.01 -16.01
N VAL A 263 0.08 -1.12 -15.29
CA VAL A 263 1.09 -1.39 -14.26
C VAL A 263 2.00 -2.49 -14.81
N PRO A 264 3.30 -2.21 -15.02
CA PRO A 264 4.25 -3.24 -15.41
C PRO A 264 4.35 -4.34 -14.34
N ASP A 265 4.70 -5.56 -14.75
CA ASP A 265 4.81 -6.72 -13.86
C ASP A 265 5.75 -6.46 -12.67
N GLY A 266 6.85 -5.72 -12.91
CA GLY A 266 7.80 -5.26 -11.89
C GLY A 266 7.27 -4.21 -10.91
N GLN A 267 5.98 -3.86 -10.94
CA GLN A 267 5.34 -2.93 -10.01
C GLN A 267 4.13 -3.56 -9.29
N GLY A 268 4.13 -4.88 -9.09
CA GLY A 268 3.06 -5.60 -8.39
C GLY A 268 2.70 -5.05 -6.99
N TRP A 269 3.65 -4.38 -6.32
CA TRP A 269 3.46 -3.67 -5.05
C TRP A 269 2.37 -2.60 -5.09
N VAL A 270 2.02 -2.07 -6.27
CA VAL A 270 0.95 -1.07 -6.47
C VAL A 270 -0.41 -1.58 -5.99
N LEU A 271 -0.63 -2.90 -5.96
CA LEU A 271 -1.86 -3.50 -5.45
C LEU A 271 -2.22 -3.03 -4.05
N ALA A 272 -1.24 -2.98 -3.14
CA ALA A 272 -1.46 -2.50 -1.79
C ALA A 272 -1.96 -1.04 -1.78
N ALA A 273 -1.41 -0.17 -2.63
CA ALA A 273 -1.83 1.22 -2.68
C ALA A 273 -3.27 1.38 -3.19
N VAL A 274 -3.67 0.57 -4.18
CA VAL A 274 -5.05 0.55 -4.72
C VAL A 274 -6.04 0.00 -3.69
N ILE A 275 -5.71 -1.12 -3.02
CA ILE A 275 -6.52 -1.67 -1.93
C ILE A 275 -6.72 -0.62 -0.84
N CYS A 276 -5.64 0.00 -0.36
CA CYS A 276 -5.69 1.07 0.64
C CYS A 276 -6.66 2.20 0.23
N SER A 277 -6.63 2.63 -1.04
CA SER A 277 -7.50 3.71 -1.54
C SER A 277 -8.97 3.32 -1.55
N VAL A 278 -9.28 2.09 -1.97
CA VAL A 278 -10.63 1.54 -1.99
C VAL A 278 -11.17 1.37 -0.57
N LEU A 279 -10.36 0.88 0.37
CA LEU A 279 -10.79 0.74 1.77
C LEU A 279 -11.06 2.12 2.41
N ARG A 280 -10.16 3.10 2.19
CA ARG A 280 -10.35 4.48 2.66
C ARG A 280 -11.60 5.12 2.07
N SER A 281 -11.91 4.88 0.78
CA SER A 281 -13.10 5.43 0.13
C SER A 281 -14.41 4.93 0.78
N LEU A 282 -14.41 3.69 1.27
CA LEU A 282 -15.57 3.07 1.93
C LEU A 282 -15.68 3.39 3.42
N GLY A 283 -14.69 4.08 4.00
CA GLY A 283 -14.69 4.45 5.42
C GLY A 283 -13.89 3.53 6.34
N ILE A 284 -13.10 2.59 5.79
CA ILE A 284 -12.24 1.69 6.57
C ILE A 284 -10.85 2.35 6.68
N PRO A 285 -10.36 2.68 7.90
CA PRO A 285 -9.02 3.22 8.05
C PRO A 285 -7.97 2.21 7.58
N ALA A 286 -7.06 2.63 6.70
CA ALA A 286 -6.07 1.75 6.09
C ALA A 286 -4.73 2.47 5.88
N ARG A 287 -3.62 1.74 5.88
CA ARG A 287 -2.28 2.24 5.57
C ARG A 287 -1.50 1.23 4.74
N VAL A 288 -0.55 1.74 3.95
CA VAL A 288 0.40 0.92 3.20
C VAL A 288 1.64 0.71 4.07
N ILE A 289 2.13 -0.51 4.10
CA ILE A 289 3.36 -0.89 4.80
C ILE A 289 4.34 -1.50 3.81
N THR A 290 5.63 -1.33 4.06
CA THR A 290 6.71 -2.02 3.35
C THR A 290 7.48 -2.87 4.35
N ILE A 291 7.67 -4.15 4.03
CA ILE A 291 8.49 -5.10 4.78
C ILE A 291 9.76 -5.31 3.97
N PHE A 292 10.92 -4.91 4.47
CA PHE A 292 12.20 -5.15 3.79
C PHE A 292 12.77 -6.53 4.16
N ASP A 293 13.55 -7.10 3.24
CA ASP A 293 14.16 -8.42 3.36
C ASP A 293 13.14 -9.49 3.79
N SER A 294 12.02 -9.63 3.06
CA SER A 294 10.94 -10.54 3.44
C SER A 294 11.11 -11.92 2.79
N ALA A 295 10.99 -12.99 3.57
CA ALA A 295 11.03 -14.35 3.03
C ALA A 295 9.71 -14.72 2.35
N GLN A 296 9.77 -15.03 1.05
CA GLN A 296 8.62 -15.42 0.22
C GLN A 296 8.58 -16.93 -0.02
N ASP A 297 7.39 -17.44 -0.32
CA ASP A 297 7.14 -18.83 -0.72
C ASP A 297 7.67 -19.89 0.26
N THR A 298 7.82 -19.52 1.53
CA THR A 298 8.36 -20.40 2.58
C THR A 298 7.44 -21.58 2.89
N LYS A 299 6.15 -21.51 2.55
CA LYS A 299 5.11 -22.40 3.07
C LYS A 299 5.15 -22.48 4.61
N GLY A 300 5.68 -21.42 5.22
CA GLY A 300 5.92 -21.25 6.63
C GLY A 300 7.20 -21.92 7.18
N ASP A 301 8.07 -22.50 6.36
CA ASP A 301 9.39 -22.94 6.83
C ASP A 301 10.18 -21.74 7.41
N LEU A 302 10.85 -21.95 8.54
CA LEU A 302 11.70 -20.96 9.19
C LEU A 302 13.12 -20.94 8.61
N THR A 303 13.38 -21.73 7.56
CA THR A 303 14.63 -21.71 6.81
C THR A 303 14.36 -21.36 5.35
N VAL A 304 15.15 -20.43 4.81
CA VAL A 304 15.21 -20.14 3.38
C VAL A 304 16.58 -20.56 2.87
N ASN A 305 16.61 -21.30 1.76
CA ASN A 305 17.85 -21.77 1.15
C ASN A 305 18.06 -21.02 -0.17
N GLU A 306 19.09 -20.19 -0.23
CA GLU A 306 19.53 -19.57 -1.48
C GLU A 306 20.72 -20.34 -2.05
N TYR A 307 20.65 -20.68 -3.33
CA TYR A 307 21.70 -21.42 -4.01
C TYR A 307 22.44 -20.50 -4.97
N TYR A 308 23.77 -20.54 -4.95
CA TYR A 308 24.63 -19.73 -5.82
C TYR A 308 25.67 -20.62 -6.51
N ASP A 309 26.09 -20.26 -7.71
CA ASP A 309 27.24 -20.91 -8.35
C ASP A 309 28.58 -20.30 -7.91
N LYS A 310 29.68 -20.89 -8.38
CA LYS A 310 31.05 -20.40 -8.14
C LYS A 310 31.30 -18.99 -8.69
N ASP A 311 30.42 -18.47 -9.53
CA ASP A 311 30.48 -17.12 -10.07
C ASP A 311 29.67 -16.11 -9.24
N GLY A 312 29.03 -16.56 -8.16
CA GLY A 312 28.20 -15.74 -7.29
C GLY A 312 26.84 -15.37 -7.89
N LEU A 313 26.38 -16.13 -8.89
CA LEU A 313 25.04 -15.99 -9.48
C LEU A 313 24.07 -16.94 -8.81
N GLN A 314 22.86 -16.45 -8.53
CA GLN A 314 21.81 -17.27 -7.94
C GLN A 314 21.38 -18.36 -8.93
N THR A 315 21.42 -19.62 -8.49
CA THR A 315 21.06 -20.79 -9.29
C THR A 315 19.82 -21.47 -8.73
N GLY A 316 18.92 -21.94 -9.58
CA GLY A 316 17.71 -22.65 -9.15
C GLY A 316 16.50 -22.21 -9.96
N GLU A 317 15.68 -23.17 -10.38
CA GLU A 317 14.38 -22.87 -10.96
C GLU A 317 13.50 -22.15 -9.93
N ASN A 318 12.68 -21.22 -10.41
CA ASN A 318 11.80 -20.29 -9.70
C ASN A 318 10.76 -20.91 -8.72
N GLN A 319 10.96 -22.11 -8.18
CA GLN A 319 9.97 -22.88 -7.41
C GLN A 319 10.26 -22.99 -5.90
N GLY A 320 11.34 -22.36 -5.39
CA GLY A 320 11.73 -22.39 -3.98
C GLY A 320 11.49 -21.07 -3.22
N SER A 321 11.58 -21.13 -1.88
CA SER A 321 11.54 -19.96 -1.01
C SER A 321 12.72 -19.02 -1.28
N ARG A 322 12.49 -17.70 -1.21
CA ARG A 322 13.51 -16.68 -1.53
C ARG A 322 13.38 -15.46 -0.63
N ILE A 323 14.44 -14.67 -0.52
CA ILE A 323 14.37 -13.37 0.16
C ILE A 323 14.08 -12.30 -0.87
N CYS A 324 12.89 -11.69 -0.80
CA CYS A 324 12.61 -10.48 -1.57
C CYS A 324 13.23 -9.26 -0.89
N ILE A 325 13.57 -8.26 -1.68
CA ILE A 325 14.22 -7.04 -1.19
C ILE A 325 13.20 -6.21 -0.39
N PHE A 326 11.97 -6.13 -0.90
CA PHE A 326 10.84 -5.63 -0.13
C PHE A 326 9.52 -6.26 -0.57
N GLN A 327 8.54 -6.23 0.32
CA GLN A 327 7.15 -6.57 0.07
C GLN A 327 6.27 -5.41 0.53
N VAL A 328 5.30 -5.01 -0.29
CA VAL A 328 4.34 -3.95 0.08
C VAL A 328 2.97 -4.56 0.32
N SER A 329 2.38 -4.25 1.46
CA SER A 329 1.08 -4.78 1.90
C SER A 329 0.17 -3.66 2.41
N THR A 330 -1.13 -3.94 2.53
CA THR A 330 -2.09 -3.03 3.17
C THR A 330 -2.43 -3.53 4.55
N GLU A 331 -2.35 -2.65 5.55
CA GLU A 331 -3.01 -2.86 6.83
C GLU A 331 -4.34 -2.09 6.87
N CYS A 332 -5.35 -2.68 7.49
CA CYS A 332 -6.64 -2.03 7.75
C CYS A 332 -7.05 -2.20 9.22
N TRP A 333 -7.74 -1.19 9.77
CA TRP A 333 -8.15 -1.16 11.17
C TRP A 333 -9.59 -1.62 11.34
N MET A 334 -9.79 -2.68 12.13
CA MET A 334 -11.13 -3.16 12.48
C MET A 334 -11.13 -4.06 13.72
N ALA A 335 -12.29 -4.18 14.35
CA ALA A 335 -12.58 -5.20 15.35
C ALA A 335 -12.72 -6.58 14.70
N ARG A 336 -12.38 -7.62 15.45
CA ARG A 336 -12.45 -9.03 15.04
C ARG A 336 -13.28 -9.85 16.02
N PRO A 337 -14.62 -9.64 16.08
CA PRO A 337 -15.49 -10.41 16.98
C PRO A 337 -15.60 -11.90 16.57
N ASP A 338 -15.16 -12.23 15.36
CA ASP A 338 -15.01 -13.60 14.84
C ASP A 338 -13.79 -14.34 15.41
N LEU A 339 -12.85 -13.63 16.06
CA LEU A 339 -11.65 -14.19 16.67
C LEU A 339 -11.66 -14.07 18.20
N PRO A 340 -10.77 -14.78 18.91
CA PRO A 340 -10.59 -14.58 20.34
C PRO A 340 -10.32 -13.10 20.70
N PRO A 341 -10.73 -12.64 21.90
CA PRO A 341 -10.49 -11.28 22.34
C PRO A 341 -9.01 -10.89 22.27
N GLY A 342 -8.73 -9.70 21.71
CA GLY A 342 -7.37 -9.17 21.62
C GLY A 342 -6.75 -9.17 20.20
N TYR A 343 -7.41 -9.79 19.22
CA TYR A 343 -6.97 -9.82 17.80
C TYR A 343 -7.62 -8.75 16.90
N GLY A 344 -8.33 -7.77 17.48
CA GLY A 344 -8.74 -6.56 16.77
C GLY A 344 -7.58 -5.61 16.48
N GLY A 345 -7.87 -4.48 15.84
CA GLY A 345 -6.87 -3.47 15.48
C GLY A 345 -6.36 -3.67 14.05
N TRP A 346 -5.06 -3.54 13.82
CA TRP A 346 -4.45 -3.66 12.49
C TRP A 346 -4.46 -5.10 11.96
N GLN A 347 -5.00 -5.26 10.75
CA GLN A 347 -5.09 -6.52 10.01
C GLN A 347 -4.36 -6.36 8.68
N ILE A 348 -3.46 -7.29 8.33
CA ILE A 348 -2.88 -7.36 6.99
C ILE A 348 -3.92 -7.94 6.03
N VAL A 349 -4.11 -7.25 4.91
CA VAL A 349 -4.84 -7.77 3.74
C VAL A 349 -3.88 -8.63 2.94
N ASP A 350 -4.05 -9.95 3.03
CA ASP A 350 -3.25 -10.89 2.25
C ASP A 350 -4.08 -11.44 1.08
N SER A 351 -3.61 -11.22 -0.14
CA SER A 351 -4.24 -11.72 -1.37
C SER A 351 -3.37 -12.76 -2.08
N SER A 352 -2.40 -13.36 -1.38
CA SER A 352 -1.40 -14.28 -1.94
C SER A 352 -1.91 -15.72 -2.10
N LEU A 353 -3.07 -16.05 -1.53
CA LEU A 353 -3.67 -17.38 -1.60
C LEU A 353 -4.16 -17.69 -3.02
N HIS A 354 -3.27 -18.26 -3.84
CA HIS A 354 -3.63 -18.96 -5.06
C HIS A 354 -4.14 -20.36 -4.70
N LYS A 355 -5.44 -20.60 -4.85
CA LYS A 355 -5.93 -21.98 -5.00
C LYS A 355 -5.84 -22.36 -6.47
N GLU A 356 -4.92 -23.27 -6.79
CA GLU A 356 -5.05 -24.09 -8.00
C GLU A 356 -6.36 -24.88 -7.87
N GLY A 357 -7.32 -24.57 -8.75
CA GLY A 357 -8.60 -25.29 -8.82
C GLY A 357 -9.82 -24.42 -8.54
N GLY A 358 -10.32 -23.78 -9.59
CA GLY A 358 -11.73 -23.72 -10.03
C GLY A 358 -12.91 -23.41 -9.08
N ALA A 359 -12.75 -23.19 -7.78
CA ALA A 359 -13.88 -23.05 -6.85
C ALA A 359 -13.84 -21.72 -6.08
N ASP A 360 -14.73 -20.83 -6.51
CA ASP A 360 -15.17 -19.57 -5.91
C ASP A 360 -14.09 -18.48 -5.68
N VAL A 361 -14.14 -17.43 -6.51
CA VAL A 361 -13.25 -16.24 -6.48
C VAL A 361 -13.31 -15.48 -5.14
N LEU A 362 -14.31 -15.79 -4.31
CA LEU A 362 -14.60 -15.11 -3.03
C LEU A 362 -13.71 -15.58 -1.85
N VAL A 363 -12.86 -16.62 -2.02
CA VAL A 363 -12.08 -17.24 -0.90
C VAL A 363 -10.55 -17.15 -1.10
N THR A 364 -10.04 -16.14 -1.80
CA THR A 364 -8.59 -16.00 -2.09
C THR A 364 -7.90 -14.86 -1.33
N CYS A 365 -8.61 -14.17 -0.43
CA CYS A 365 -8.04 -13.12 0.39
C CYS A 365 -8.34 -13.35 1.87
N ASP A 366 -7.31 -13.27 2.70
CA ASP A 366 -7.43 -13.37 4.16
C ASP A 366 -7.09 -12.07 4.86
N LEU A 367 -7.57 -11.95 6.10
CA LEU A 367 -7.31 -10.83 7.00
C LEU A 367 -6.63 -11.35 8.26
N VAL A 368 -5.34 -11.05 8.35
CA VAL A 368 -4.48 -11.59 9.40
C VAL A 368 -4.20 -10.51 10.45
N PRO A 369 -4.58 -10.72 11.72
CA PRO A 369 -4.22 -9.78 12.78
C PRO A 369 -2.70 -9.65 12.88
N VAL A 370 -2.18 -8.41 12.90
CA VAL A 370 -0.73 -8.15 13.08
C VAL A 370 -0.22 -8.81 14.37
N ARG A 371 -1.06 -8.79 15.42
CA ARG A 371 -0.78 -9.46 16.69
C ARG A 371 -0.61 -10.97 16.56
N ALA A 372 -1.38 -11.64 15.70
CA ALA A 372 -1.27 -13.09 15.49
C ALA A 372 0.09 -13.46 14.90
N ILE A 373 0.63 -12.61 14.03
CA ILE A 373 1.98 -12.76 13.48
C ILE A 373 3.01 -12.54 14.58
N LYS A 374 2.87 -11.49 15.40
CA LYS A 374 3.80 -11.24 16.51
C LYS A 374 3.85 -12.36 17.54
N GLU A 375 2.72 -12.96 17.86
CA GLU A 375 2.59 -14.00 18.88
C GLU A 375 2.79 -15.43 18.32
N GLY A 376 3.00 -15.57 17.01
CA GLY A 376 3.12 -16.88 16.35
C GLY A 376 1.87 -17.75 16.51
N ALA A 377 0.68 -17.15 16.47
CA ALA A 377 -0.60 -17.84 16.67
C ALA A 377 -1.05 -18.59 15.39
N LEU A 378 -0.35 -19.67 15.07
CA LEU A 378 -0.46 -20.41 13.80
C LEU A 378 -1.86 -20.94 13.48
N GLU A 379 -2.66 -21.23 14.50
CA GLU A 379 -3.99 -21.83 14.37
C GLU A 379 -5.08 -20.85 13.93
N LEU A 380 -4.84 -19.53 14.05
CA LEU A 380 -5.86 -18.52 13.76
C LEU A 380 -6.17 -18.35 12.27
N SER A 381 -5.19 -18.63 11.41
CA SER A 381 -5.37 -18.60 9.97
C SER A 381 -4.29 -19.43 9.29
N PRO A 382 -4.61 -20.12 8.18
CA PRO A 382 -3.64 -20.89 7.41
C PRO A 382 -2.51 -20.02 6.81
N VAL A 383 -2.68 -18.69 6.77
CA VAL A 383 -1.71 -17.72 6.25
C VAL A 383 -0.70 -17.26 7.31
N VAL A 384 -1.08 -17.29 8.60
CA VAL A 384 -0.19 -16.88 9.70
C VAL A 384 1.16 -17.61 9.67
N PRO A 385 1.22 -18.94 9.45
CA PRO A 385 2.45 -19.67 9.19
C PRO A 385 3.42 -18.99 8.20
N ALA A 386 2.94 -18.59 7.03
CA ALA A 386 3.76 -18.03 5.97
C ALA A 386 4.24 -16.61 6.33
N LEU A 387 3.34 -15.75 6.84
CA LEU A 387 3.67 -14.39 7.26
C LEU A 387 4.58 -14.34 8.49
N PHE A 388 4.47 -15.33 9.39
CA PHE A 388 5.40 -15.46 10.51
C PHE A 388 6.81 -15.77 10.01
N ALA A 389 6.92 -16.74 9.11
CA ALA A 389 8.17 -17.14 8.49
C ALA A 389 8.78 -16.01 7.64
N SER A 390 7.94 -15.23 6.93
CA SER A 390 8.41 -14.11 6.11
C SER A 390 9.21 -13.08 6.90
N LEU A 391 9.00 -13.01 8.22
CA LEU A 391 9.63 -12.06 9.14
C LEU A 391 10.67 -12.65 10.08
N ASN A 392 10.72 -13.97 10.21
CA ASN A 392 11.54 -14.65 11.22
C ASN A 392 12.45 -15.75 10.66
N ALA A 393 12.33 -16.10 9.37
CA ALA A 393 13.14 -17.14 8.78
C ALA A 393 14.64 -16.78 8.78
N SER A 394 15.48 -17.79 8.95
CA SER A 394 16.92 -17.70 8.73
C SER A 394 17.26 -18.07 7.29
N CYS A 395 18.10 -17.27 6.65
CA CYS A 395 18.61 -17.58 5.31
C CYS A 395 19.93 -18.36 5.39
N ALA A 396 19.97 -19.53 4.76
CA ALA A 396 21.18 -20.32 4.55
C ALA A 396 21.61 -20.22 3.08
N VAL A 397 22.91 -20.06 2.86
CA VAL A 397 23.50 -19.96 1.52
C VAL A 397 24.19 -21.26 1.16
N TRP A 398 23.94 -21.74 -0.04
CA TRP A 398 24.49 -22.99 -0.58
C TRP A 398 25.20 -22.74 -1.90
N MET A 399 26.40 -23.29 -2.06
CA MET A 399 27.15 -23.24 -3.30
C MET A 399 26.89 -24.50 -4.12
N LYS A 400 26.53 -24.31 -5.39
CA LYS A 400 26.30 -25.37 -6.35
C LYS A 400 27.50 -25.51 -7.29
N GLY A 401 28.16 -26.67 -7.24
CA GLY A 401 29.21 -27.06 -8.15
C GLY A 401 28.70 -27.38 -9.55
N ARG A 402 29.59 -27.34 -10.55
CA ARG A 402 29.27 -27.71 -11.95
C ARG A 402 28.96 -29.20 -12.12
N ASP A 403 29.46 -30.02 -11.20
CA ASP A 403 29.21 -31.44 -11.06
C ASP A 403 27.89 -31.77 -10.34
N GLY A 404 27.15 -30.74 -9.90
CA GLY A 404 25.89 -30.89 -9.17
C GLY A 404 26.05 -31.04 -7.65
N THR A 405 27.28 -31.00 -7.13
CA THR A 405 27.52 -30.98 -5.68
C THR A 405 26.94 -29.71 -5.06
N VAL A 406 26.45 -29.81 -3.83
CA VAL A 406 25.91 -28.68 -3.07
C VAL A 406 26.58 -28.64 -1.72
N VAL A 407 27.30 -27.56 -1.45
CA VAL A 407 28.05 -27.35 -0.20
C VAL A 407 27.52 -26.10 0.48
N ARG A 408 27.35 -26.15 1.80
CA ARG A 408 26.92 -24.97 2.56
C ARG A 408 28.03 -23.92 2.56
N ALA A 409 27.70 -22.69 2.20
CA ALA A 409 28.63 -21.57 2.30
C ALA A 409 28.75 -21.10 3.75
N ASP A 410 29.94 -20.67 4.14
CA ASP A 410 30.10 -19.83 5.33
C ASP A 410 29.69 -18.40 4.95
N ALA A 411 28.55 -17.98 5.47
CA ALA A 411 27.92 -16.71 5.17
C ALA A 411 27.39 -16.06 6.44
N SER A 412 27.54 -14.73 6.54
CA SER A 412 26.95 -13.97 7.65
C SER A 412 25.44 -14.20 7.69
N SER A 413 24.88 -14.33 8.90
CA SER A 413 23.45 -14.49 9.10
C SER A 413 22.67 -13.29 8.55
N LYS A 414 21.87 -13.50 7.50
CA LYS A 414 20.90 -12.51 7.02
C LYS A 414 19.61 -12.65 7.84
N TYR A 415 19.32 -11.64 8.66
CA TYR A 415 18.05 -11.54 9.38
C TYR A 415 16.99 -10.92 8.49
N VAL A 416 15.85 -11.60 8.35
CA VAL A 416 14.73 -11.18 7.50
C VAL A 416 13.72 -10.30 8.25
N GLY A 417 12.90 -9.56 7.52
CA GLY A 417 11.75 -8.82 8.04
C GLY A 417 12.09 -7.66 8.97
N ASN A 418 13.19 -6.95 8.70
CA ASN A 418 13.57 -5.73 9.42
C ASN A 418 12.99 -4.47 8.74
N ASN A 419 13.00 -3.35 9.47
CA ASN A 419 12.61 -2.02 8.98
C ASN A 419 11.19 -1.97 8.36
N ILE A 420 10.21 -2.64 8.97
CA ILE A 420 8.83 -2.57 8.50
C ILE A 420 8.34 -1.12 8.61
N SER A 421 8.07 -0.51 7.46
CA SER A 421 7.97 0.94 7.34
C SER A 421 6.59 1.38 6.87
N THR A 422 6.08 2.47 7.47
CA THR A 422 4.85 3.13 7.02
C THR A 422 4.95 4.65 7.17
N LYS A 423 4.01 5.38 6.58
CA LYS A 423 4.02 6.85 6.68
C LYS A 423 3.56 7.27 8.07
N GLY A 424 4.32 8.15 8.71
CA GLY A 424 3.99 8.70 10.01
C GLY A 424 2.70 9.51 10.03
N VAL A 425 1.97 9.44 11.14
CA VAL A 425 0.74 10.21 11.36
C VAL A 425 1.02 11.71 11.33
N GLY A 426 0.34 12.44 10.45
CA GLY A 426 0.41 13.91 10.38
C GLY A 426 1.71 14.47 9.80
N GLY A 427 2.61 13.63 9.30
CA GLY A 427 3.89 14.07 8.73
C GLY A 427 4.42 13.13 7.65
N ASP A 428 5.52 13.53 7.02
CA ASP A 428 6.15 12.81 5.91
C ASP A 428 7.34 11.95 6.36
N ARG A 429 7.47 11.70 7.66
CA ARG A 429 8.50 10.82 8.22
C ARG A 429 8.19 9.35 7.94
N CYS A 430 9.25 8.55 7.76
CA CYS A 430 9.17 7.10 7.81
C CYS A 430 9.00 6.66 9.27
N GLU A 431 7.95 5.89 9.55
CA GLU A 431 7.68 5.30 10.86
C GLU A 431 7.99 3.80 10.79
N ASP A 432 8.93 3.36 11.62
CA ASP A 432 9.26 1.95 11.81
C ASP A 432 8.25 1.30 12.78
N ILE A 433 7.55 0.28 12.28
CA ILE A 433 6.53 -0.50 12.99
C ILE A 433 6.95 -1.95 13.21
N THR A 434 8.23 -2.31 13.03
CA THR A 434 8.79 -3.67 13.17
C THR A 434 8.44 -4.31 14.51
N GLN A 435 8.45 -3.52 15.60
CA GLN A 435 8.08 -3.97 16.94
C GLN A 435 6.63 -4.45 17.08
N ASN A 436 5.74 -4.09 16.16
CA ASN A 436 4.36 -4.59 16.13
C ASN A 436 4.27 -6.01 15.58
N TYR A 437 5.32 -6.46 14.89
CA TYR A 437 5.34 -7.67 14.09
C TYR A 437 6.24 -8.76 14.65
N LYS A 438 7.35 -8.38 15.28
CA LYS A 438 8.30 -9.33 15.85
C LYS A 438 8.94 -8.82 17.14
N CYS A 439 9.41 -9.76 17.94
CA CYS A 439 10.24 -9.48 19.11
C CYS A 439 11.62 -8.98 18.66
N HIS A 440 12.31 -8.24 19.53
CA HIS A 440 13.65 -7.73 19.25
C HIS A 440 14.62 -8.88 18.95
N GLU A 441 15.51 -8.67 18.00
CA GLU A 441 16.54 -9.64 17.63
C GLU A 441 17.43 -9.95 18.85
N GLY A 442 17.81 -11.22 19.02
CA GLY A 442 18.61 -11.67 20.17
C GLY A 442 17.90 -11.74 21.52
N SER A 443 16.63 -11.31 21.62
CA SER A 443 15.88 -11.37 22.88
C SER A 443 15.50 -12.81 23.29
N PRO A 444 15.47 -13.13 24.61
CA PRO A 444 15.05 -14.45 25.09
C PRO A 444 13.60 -14.78 24.67
N GLN A 445 12.72 -13.77 24.64
CA GLN A 445 11.33 -13.94 24.20
C GLN A 445 11.25 -14.40 22.74
N LYS A 446 12.14 -13.91 21.87
CA LYS A 446 12.19 -14.36 20.47
C LYS A 446 12.60 -15.84 20.39
N ARG A 447 13.60 -16.26 21.17
CA ARG A 447 14.07 -17.65 21.17
C ARG A 447 12.97 -18.61 21.62
N GLU A 448 12.33 -18.31 22.73
CA GLU A 448 11.19 -19.09 23.25
C GLU A 448 10.04 -19.19 22.24
N LEU A 449 9.73 -18.07 21.57
CA LEU A 449 8.68 -18.02 20.54
C LEU A 449 9.03 -18.90 19.32
N LEU A 450 10.27 -18.83 18.82
CA LEU A 450 10.71 -19.66 17.70
C LEU A 450 10.71 -21.14 18.04
N GLU A 451 11.16 -21.51 19.25
CA GLU A 451 11.11 -22.89 19.74
C GLU A 451 9.67 -23.40 19.84
N LYS A 452 8.75 -22.57 20.35
CA LYS A 452 7.31 -22.88 20.39
C LYS A 452 6.75 -23.16 18.99
N VAL A 453 6.93 -22.21 18.06
CA VAL A 453 6.42 -22.31 16.69
C VAL A 453 7.02 -23.52 15.96
N TRP A 454 8.29 -23.81 16.21
CA TRP A 454 8.94 -24.98 15.64
C TRP A 454 8.38 -26.30 16.18
N LYS A 455 8.17 -26.43 17.51
CA LYS A 455 7.57 -27.62 18.11
C LYS A 455 6.16 -27.89 17.58
N GLU A 456 5.30 -26.88 17.56
CA GLU A 456 3.93 -26.97 17.04
C GLU A 456 3.91 -27.47 15.58
N ARG A 457 4.86 -27.00 14.76
CA ARG A 457 4.95 -27.46 13.37
C ARG A 457 5.54 -28.85 13.22
N ALA A 458 6.51 -29.22 14.05
CA ALA A 458 7.14 -30.54 14.04
C ALA A 458 6.10 -31.61 14.34
N GLU A 459 5.23 -31.35 15.32
CA GLU A 459 4.11 -32.22 15.70
C GLU A 459 3.08 -32.39 14.57
N THR A 460 2.88 -31.38 13.73
CA THR A 460 2.00 -31.48 12.54
C THR A 460 2.65 -32.15 11.32
N GLY A 461 3.90 -32.64 11.43
CA GLY A 461 4.61 -33.34 10.36
C GLY A 461 5.05 -32.45 9.19
N LYS A 462 5.13 -31.13 9.38
CA LYS A 462 5.35 -30.12 8.31
C LYS A 462 6.76 -29.48 8.32
N ILE A 463 7.79 -30.19 8.77
CA ILE A 463 9.17 -29.63 8.86
C ILE A 463 10.20 -30.48 8.13
N SER A 464 11.06 -29.82 7.35
CA SER A 464 12.42 -30.25 7.04
C SER A 464 13.39 -29.54 7.99
N GLY A 465 14.26 -30.30 8.65
CA GLY A 465 14.83 -29.97 9.97
C GLY A 465 15.56 -28.62 10.12
N LEU A 466 15.43 -28.04 11.32
CA LEU A 466 16.38 -27.04 11.83
C LEU A 466 17.71 -27.73 12.07
N SER A 467 18.68 -27.52 11.19
CA SER A 467 20.09 -27.69 11.56
C SER A 467 20.62 -26.32 11.98
N LEU A 468 20.43 -25.98 13.25
CA LEU A 468 21.32 -25.03 13.92
C LEU A 468 22.67 -25.75 14.07
N SER A 469 23.44 -25.80 12.98
CA SER A 469 24.81 -26.30 13.05
C SER A 469 25.68 -25.27 13.80
N PRO A 470 26.70 -25.72 14.54
CA PRO A 470 27.62 -24.84 15.25
C PRO A 470 28.30 -23.88 14.27
N GLU A 471 28.61 -22.69 14.75
CA GLU A 471 29.60 -21.80 14.16
C GLU A 471 30.82 -22.65 13.79
N THR A 472 31.09 -22.74 12.49
CA THR A 472 32.31 -23.40 12.06
C THR A 472 33.41 -22.42 12.41
N SER A 473 34.28 -22.77 13.36
CA SER A 473 35.54 -22.03 13.59
C SER A 473 36.40 -22.16 12.33
N GLY A 474 36.06 -21.40 11.30
CA GLY A 474 36.87 -21.23 10.11
C GLY A 474 38.05 -20.33 10.46
N HIS A 475 39.26 -20.78 10.15
CA HIS A 475 40.45 -19.94 10.23
C HIS A 475 40.45 -18.83 9.15
N LEU A 476 39.57 -18.91 8.16
CA LEU A 476 39.36 -17.87 7.15
C LEU A 476 37.96 -17.26 7.35
N TYR A 477 37.85 -15.93 7.23
CA TYR A 477 36.56 -15.24 7.17
C TYR A 477 36.59 -14.09 6.16
N MET A 478 35.42 -13.74 5.63
CA MET A 478 35.26 -12.73 4.59
C MET A 478 34.20 -11.70 4.99
N LEU A 479 34.50 -10.42 4.76
CA LEU A 479 33.56 -9.32 4.96
C LEU A 479 33.46 -8.47 3.69
N LEU A 480 32.23 -8.14 3.31
CA LEU A 480 31.92 -7.22 2.21
C LEU A 480 31.57 -5.85 2.80
N TYR A 481 32.28 -4.82 2.36
CA TYR A 481 32.05 -3.44 2.75
C TYR A 481 31.63 -2.66 1.52
N SER A 482 30.48 -2.01 1.62
CA SER A 482 30.03 -1.09 0.60
C SER A 482 29.06 -0.06 1.18
N SER A 483 28.89 1.06 0.49
CA SER A 483 27.86 2.04 0.85
C SER A 483 26.47 1.45 0.63
N SER A 484 25.49 1.78 1.47
CA SER A 484 24.11 1.28 1.30
C SER A 484 23.41 1.80 0.04
N SER A 485 24.03 2.77 -0.64
CA SER A 485 23.53 3.33 -1.89
C SER A 485 24.65 3.62 -2.87
N MET A 486 24.28 3.54 -4.16
CA MET A 486 25.11 3.99 -5.26
C MET A 486 24.53 5.30 -5.81
N PRO A 487 25.25 6.43 -5.74
CA PRO A 487 24.82 7.64 -6.42
C PRO A 487 24.83 7.42 -7.93
N LEU A 488 23.81 7.92 -8.63
CA LEU A 488 23.80 7.95 -10.10
C LEU A 488 24.95 8.82 -10.66
N ASP A 489 25.37 9.82 -9.88
CA ASP A 489 26.30 10.88 -10.23
C ASP A 489 27.69 10.75 -9.58
N GLY A 490 28.11 9.53 -9.26
CA GLY A 490 29.42 9.33 -8.65
C GLY A 490 29.95 7.91 -8.71
N ASP A 491 31.16 7.80 -8.17
CA ASP A 491 31.84 6.53 -7.98
C ASP A 491 31.30 5.82 -6.73
N PHE A 492 31.17 4.52 -6.85
CA PHE A 492 30.81 3.61 -5.78
C PHE A 492 32.00 2.74 -5.42
N GLU A 493 32.42 2.82 -4.16
CA GLU A 493 33.50 1.98 -3.64
C GLU A 493 32.97 0.69 -3.01
N LEU A 494 33.56 -0.41 -3.43
CA LEU A 494 33.35 -1.75 -2.90
C LEU A 494 34.67 -2.28 -2.36
N ALA A 495 34.66 -2.84 -1.15
CA ALA A 495 35.83 -3.48 -0.57
C ALA A 495 35.49 -4.86 0.01
N VAL A 496 36.29 -5.87 -0.33
CA VAL A 496 36.23 -7.19 0.29
C VAL A 496 37.44 -7.35 1.19
N LYS A 497 37.22 -7.63 2.47
CA LYS A 497 38.29 -8.02 3.41
C LYS A 497 38.28 -9.52 3.59
N LEU A 498 39.41 -10.13 3.28
CA LEU A 498 39.72 -11.53 3.54
C LEU A 498 40.68 -11.58 4.72
N PHE A 499 40.44 -12.50 5.63
CA PHE A 499 41.25 -12.65 6.82
C PHE A 499 41.66 -14.11 6.94
N ASN A 500 42.95 -14.35 7.06
CA ASN A 500 43.52 -15.68 7.26
C ASN A 500 44.11 -15.78 8.67
N HIS A 501 43.34 -16.23 9.65
CA HIS A 501 43.81 -16.57 11.00
C HIS A 501 44.41 -17.99 11.09
N ALA A 502 44.71 -18.62 9.96
CA ALA A 502 45.46 -19.88 9.96
C ALA A 502 46.94 -19.59 10.15
N SER A 503 47.64 -20.55 10.75
CA SER A 503 49.11 -20.57 10.84
C SER A 503 49.79 -21.05 9.55
N GLU A 504 49.07 -21.04 8.43
CA GLU A 504 49.54 -21.52 7.13
C GLU A 504 49.06 -20.59 6.02
N GLU A 505 49.81 -20.53 4.91
CA GLU A 505 49.37 -19.80 3.72
C GLU A 505 48.23 -20.52 3.00
N LYS A 506 47.33 -19.74 2.42
CA LYS A 506 46.10 -20.25 1.79
C LYS A 506 45.91 -19.61 0.41
N ALA A 507 45.80 -20.47 -0.61
CA ALA A 507 45.39 -20.05 -1.95
C ALA A 507 43.87 -19.89 -2.00
N VAL A 508 43.40 -18.71 -2.43
CA VAL A 508 41.98 -18.35 -2.46
C VAL A 508 41.62 -17.77 -3.82
N GLU A 509 40.55 -18.28 -4.42
CA GLU A 509 39.94 -17.70 -5.61
C GLU A 509 38.77 -16.81 -5.18
N LEU A 510 38.89 -15.50 -5.41
CA LEU A 510 37.87 -14.51 -5.08
C LEU A 510 37.12 -14.08 -6.35
N VAL A 511 35.80 -14.18 -6.32
CA VAL A 511 34.88 -13.66 -7.34
C VAL A 511 34.02 -12.57 -6.70
N ILE A 512 34.01 -11.39 -7.33
CA ILE A 512 33.16 -10.26 -6.97
C ILE A 512 32.18 -10.04 -8.12
N GLY A 513 30.89 -10.02 -7.82
CA GLY A 513 29.80 -9.84 -8.78
C GLY A 513 28.87 -8.69 -8.42
N ILE A 514 28.29 -8.05 -9.43
CA ILE A 514 27.17 -7.12 -9.27
C ILE A 514 26.06 -7.52 -10.23
N GLN A 515 24.85 -7.66 -9.70
CA GLN A 515 23.68 -8.04 -10.46
C GLN A 515 22.54 -7.04 -10.27
N ALA A 516 21.79 -6.77 -11.34
CA ALA A 516 20.53 -6.05 -11.26
C ALA A 516 19.43 -7.00 -10.75
N MET A 517 18.71 -6.55 -9.73
CA MET A 517 17.64 -7.32 -9.09
C MET A 517 16.29 -6.64 -9.26
N ASP A 518 15.25 -7.46 -9.46
CA ASP A 518 13.87 -7.03 -9.22
C ASP A 518 13.59 -7.02 -7.71
N TYR A 519 12.63 -6.20 -7.27
CA TYR A 519 12.26 -6.08 -5.86
C TYR A 519 11.83 -7.42 -5.21
N ASN A 520 11.34 -8.37 -6.02
CA ASN A 520 10.98 -9.72 -5.60
C ASN A 520 12.20 -10.62 -5.29
N GLY A 521 13.43 -10.12 -5.43
CA GLY A 521 14.67 -10.88 -5.22
C GLY A 521 15.07 -11.74 -6.41
N VAL A 522 14.52 -11.49 -7.60
CA VAL A 522 14.89 -12.19 -8.84
C VAL A 522 16.06 -11.48 -9.50
N THR A 523 17.09 -12.24 -9.86
CA THR A 523 18.24 -11.73 -10.63
C THR A 523 17.83 -11.54 -12.10
N ASN A 524 18.05 -10.32 -12.62
CA ASN A 524 17.72 -9.98 -14.01
C ASN A 524 18.94 -10.06 -14.92
N THR A 525 20.03 -9.40 -14.57
CA THR A 525 21.26 -9.34 -15.39
C THR A 525 22.50 -9.19 -14.52
N GLN A 526 23.60 -9.85 -14.90
CA GLN A 526 24.91 -9.61 -14.33
C GLN A 526 25.56 -8.39 -15.00
N LEU A 527 25.86 -7.37 -14.18
CA LEU A 527 26.39 -6.09 -14.63
C LEU A 527 27.92 -6.01 -14.51
N TYR A 528 28.48 -6.67 -13.51
CA TYR A 528 29.92 -6.67 -13.26
C TYR A 528 30.39 -8.02 -12.72
N LYS A 529 31.62 -8.40 -13.09
CA LYS A 529 32.31 -9.58 -12.57
C LYS A 529 33.81 -9.33 -12.55
N LYS A 530 34.44 -9.58 -11.40
CA LYS A 530 35.89 -9.56 -11.23
C LYS A 530 36.33 -10.85 -10.56
N LYS A 531 37.36 -11.48 -11.12
CA LYS A 531 37.91 -12.74 -10.62
C LYS A 531 39.39 -12.56 -10.30
N LEU A 532 39.81 -12.99 -9.12
CA LEU A 532 41.17 -12.83 -8.61
C LEU A 532 41.64 -14.14 -7.98
N LEU A 533 42.88 -14.54 -8.30
CA LEU A 533 43.59 -15.62 -7.61
C LEU A 533 44.56 -14.97 -6.63
N LEU A 534 44.40 -15.29 -5.34
CA LEU A 534 45.13 -14.67 -4.24
C LEU A 534 45.85 -15.75 -3.43
N THR A 535 47.02 -15.42 -2.92
CA THR A 535 47.70 -16.19 -1.87
C THR A 535 47.69 -15.34 -0.61
N LEU A 536 47.01 -15.79 0.44
CA LEU A 536 46.96 -15.15 1.75
C LEU A 536 48.02 -15.77 2.65
N GLN A 537 48.89 -14.96 3.22
CA GLN A 537 49.91 -15.38 4.18
C GLN A 537 49.28 -15.69 5.55
N GLU A 538 50.03 -16.36 6.42
CA GLU A 538 49.60 -16.66 7.79
C GLU A 538 49.26 -15.37 8.56
N ASN A 539 48.14 -15.36 9.30
CA ASN A 539 47.64 -14.20 10.04
C ASN A 539 47.47 -12.91 9.21
N GLU A 540 47.36 -13.01 7.88
CA GLU A 540 47.20 -11.85 6.98
C GLU A 540 45.74 -11.38 6.92
N VAL A 541 45.57 -10.05 6.87
CA VAL A 541 44.31 -9.41 6.47
C VAL A 541 44.52 -8.71 5.14
N ARG A 542 43.83 -9.17 4.09
CA ARG A 542 43.93 -8.59 2.76
C ARG A 542 42.64 -7.88 2.37
N THR A 543 42.77 -6.61 1.98
CA THR A 543 41.64 -5.81 1.49
C THR A 543 41.74 -5.64 -0.01
N ILE A 544 40.70 -6.04 -0.74
CA ILE A 544 40.56 -5.83 -2.18
C ILE A 544 39.49 -4.76 -2.39
N SER A 545 39.90 -3.57 -2.85
CA SER A 545 38.97 -2.50 -3.21
C SER A 545 38.76 -2.43 -4.73
N THR A 546 37.56 -2.02 -5.13
CA THR A 546 37.18 -1.72 -6.51
C THR A 546 36.26 -0.50 -6.48
N SER A 547 36.58 0.52 -7.28
CA SER A 547 35.71 1.66 -7.53
C SER A 547 35.00 1.47 -8.87
N LEU A 548 33.68 1.70 -8.91
CA LEU A 548 32.86 1.58 -10.10
C LEU A 548 31.98 2.83 -10.25
N SER A 549 32.00 3.44 -11.42
CA SER A 549 31.09 4.51 -11.79
C SER A 549 29.82 3.95 -12.43
N PHE A 550 28.70 4.70 -12.35
CA PHE A 550 27.45 4.32 -13.02
C PHE A 550 27.60 4.17 -14.54
N SER A 551 28.58 4.84 -15.16
CA SER A 551 28.85 4.73 -16.59
C SER A 551 29.14 3.29 -17.07
N HIS A 552 29.58 2.41 -16.16
CA HIS A 552 29.78 0.98 -16.44
C HIS A 552 28.46 0.21 -16.64
N PHE A 553 27.32 0.78 -16.27
CA PHE A 553 26.00 0.13 -16.25
C PHE A 553 24.98 0.72 -17.26
N VAL A 554 25.41 1.69 -18.09
CA VAL A 554 24.58 2.55 -18.95
C VAL A 554 23.70 1.80 -19.95
N GLN A 555 24.02 0.55 -20.29
CA GLN A 555 23.24 -0.18 -21.29
C GLN A 555 21.92 -0.76 -20.80
N SER A 556 21.72 -0.94 -19.49
CA SER A 556 20.47 -1.51 -18.95
C SER A 556 20.27 -1.26 -17.44
N PRO A 557 19.97 -0.05 -16.95
CA PRO A 557 19.42 0.08 -15.61
C PRO A 557 17.89 -0.13 -15.67
N PRO A 558 17.34 -1.28 -15.20
CA PRO A 558 15.90 -1.44 -15.04
C PRO A 558 15.25 -0.32 -14.21
N GLU A 559 13.97 -0.04 -14.47
CA GLU A 559 13.16 0.83 -13.61
C GLU A 559 13.21 0.33 -12.15
N ASN A 560 13.60 1.18 -11.20
CA ASN A 560 13.69 0.85 -9.77
C ASN A 560 14.72 -0.25 -9.42
N SER A 561 15.82 -0.33 -10.18
CA SER A 561 16.89 -1.30 -9.95
C SER A 561 17.48 -1.20 -8.54
N ILE A 562 17.40 -2.32 -7.81
CA ILE A 562 18.30 -2.59 -6.69
C ILE A 562 19.46 -3.41 -7.24
N LEU A 563 20.67 -3.12 -6.76
CA LEU A 563 21.85 -3.90 -7.12
C LEU A 563 22.16 -4.88 -5.99
N ARG A 564 22.39 -6.14 -6.34
CA ARG A 564 22.97 -7.13 -5.43
C ARG A 564 24.46 -7.19 -5.69
N LEU A 565 25.23 -7.07 -4.62
CA LEU A 565 26.66 -7.28 -4.60
C LEU A 565 26.90 -8.66 -4.03
N THR A 566 27.68 -9.49 -4.72
CA THR A 566 28.10 -10.80 -4.21
C THR A 566 29.62 -10.89 -4.18
N ALA A 567 30.14 -11.50 -3.11
CA ALA A 567 31.53 -11.92 -3.02
C ALA A 567 31.56 -13.40 -2.67
N VAL A 568 32.32 -14.17 -3.45
CA VAL A 568 32.53 -15.61 -3.24
C VAL A 568 34.02 -15.85 -3.16
N ALA A 569 34.48 -16.45 -2.07
CA ALA A 569 35.86 -16.88 -1.94
C ALA A 569 35.90 -18.40 -1.77
N THR A 570 36.63 -19.09 -2.65
CA THR A 570 36.78 -20.55 -2.62
C THR A 570 38.20 -20.93 -2.24
N HIS A 571 38.32 -21.89 -1.32
CA HIS A 571 39.58 -22.53 -0.95
C HIS A 571 39.58 -24.00 -1.39
N THR A 572 40.72 -24.51 -1.85
CA THR A 572 40.82 -25.84 -2.47
C THR A 572 40.96 -27.01 -1.49
N ASP A 573 41.26 -26.79 -0.20
CA ASP A 573 41.44 -27.89 0.77
C ASP A 573 41.14 -27.49 2.24
N PRO A 574 39.99 -27.91 2.82
CA PRO A 574 38.80 -28.50 2.18
C PRO A 574 38.05 -27.47 1.32
N GLU A 575 37.16 -27.93 0.43
CA GLU A 575 36.35 -27.09 -0.50
C GLU A 575 35.30 -26.25 0.26
N ILE A 576 35.78 -25.33 1.10
CA ILE A 576 34.98 -24.36 1.83
C ILE A 576 34.80 -23.14 0.93
N SER A 577 33.55 -22.72 0.81
CA SER A 577 33.19 -21.50 0.12
C SER A 577 32.69 -20.47 1.13
N TYR A 578 33.29 -19.30 1.11
CA TYR A 578 32.85 -18.13 1.88
C TYR A 578 31.99 -17.27 0.98
N PHE A 579 30.88 -16.77 1.51
CA PHE A 579 29.92 -15.97 0.76
C PHE A 579 29.50 -14.74 1.54
N ALA A 580 29.50 -13.58 0.87
CA ALA A 580 28.94 -12.35 1.41
C ALA A 580 28.07 -11.69 0.32
N GLN A 581 26.93 -11.15 0.74
CA GLN A 581 26.04 -10.40 -0.13
C GLN A 581 25.56 -9.12 0.53
N GLN A 582 25.26 -8.11 -0.29
CA GLN A 582 24.64 -6.87 0.15
C GLN A 582 23.75 -6.32 -0.98
N ASP A 583 22.54 -5.90 -0.63
CA ASP A 583 21.62 -5.24 -1.54
C ASP A 583 21.74 -3.71 -1.36
N ILE A 584 22.00 -2.98 -2.46
CA ILE A 584 22.16 -1.52 -2.45
C ILE A 584 21.17 -0.85 -3.40
N ALA A 585 20.66 0.32 -3.01
CA ALA A 585 19.75 1.09 -3.85
C ALA A 585 20.50 2.10 -4.72
N ILE A 586 20.09 2.26 -5.98
CA ILE A 586 20.57 3.36 -6.82
C ILE A 586 19.85 4.65 -6.40
N CYS A 587 20.60 5.66 -5.97
CA CYS A 587 20.06 6.95 -5.56
C CYS A 587 20.01 7.92 -6.74
N LYS A 588 18.80 8.44 -6.99
CA LYS A 588 18.56 9.44 -8.04
C LYS A 588 19.09 10.81 -7.64
N PRO A 589 19.40 11.68 -8.62
CA PRO A 589 19.82 13.05 -8.36
C PRO A 589 18.82 13.80 -7.48
N GLN A 590 19.29 14.79 -6.73
CA GLN A 590 18.41 15.61 -5.91
C GLN A 590 17.55 16.53 -6.79
N LEU A 591 16.23 16.43 -6.62
CA LEU A 591 15.26 17.37 -7.19
C LEU A 591 14.89 18.42 -6.14
N ILE A 592 15.22 19.68 -6.42
CA ILE A 592 14.92 20.81 -5.54
C ILE A 592 13.67 21.52 -6.06
N ILE A 593 12.70 21.72 -5.17
CA ILE A 593 11.45 22.43 -5.44
C ILE A 593 11.36 23.61 -4.48
N GLU A 594 11.43 24.82 -5.03
CA GLU A 594 11.28 26.05 -4.27
C GLU A 594 9.91 26.66 -4.54
N VAL A 595 9.13 26.83 -3.48
CA VAL A 595 7.79 27.42 -3.53
C VAL A 595 7.48 27.99 -2.14
N PRO A 596 6.76 29.12 -2.03
CA PRO A 596 6.38 29.65 -0.73
C PRO A 596 5.56 28.63 0.08
N GLU A 597 5.87 28.48 1.37
CA GLU A 597 5.18 27.53 2.25
C GLU A 597 3.73 27.96 2.54
N MET A 598 3.47 29.26 2.53
CA MET A 598 2.14 29.85 2.67
C MET A 598 1.78 30.63 1.41
N VAL A 599 0.64 30.28 0.81
CA VAL A 599 0.13 30.92 -0.40
C VAL A 599 -1.35 31.24 -0.24
N ARG A 600 -1.84 32.24 -0.96
CA ARG A 600 -3.25 32.63 -0.90
C ARG A 600 -4.07 31.91 -1.95
N LEU A 601 -5.31 31.56 -1.57
CA LEU A 601 -6.29 30.96 -2.48
C LEU A 601 -6.59 31.92 -3.65
N TYR A 602 -6.67 31.40 -4.87
CA TYR A 602 -6.94 32.16 -6.10
C TYR A 602 -5.90 33.22 -6.50
N GLU A 603 -4.76 33.31 -5.80
CA GLU A 603 -3.63 34.14 -6.22
C GLU A 603 -2.59 33.31 -6.99
N PRO A 604 -1.96 33.86 -8.05
CA PRO A 604 -0.89 33.17 -8.76
C PRO A 604 0.34 32.93 -7.88
N VAL A 605 0.93 31.75 -7.98
CA VAL A 605 2.13 31.30 -7.29
C VAL A 605 3.13 30.79 -8.33
N ILE A 606 4.41 31.06 -8.12
CA ILE A 606 5.51 30.52 -8.93
C ILE A 606 6.26 29.49 -8.09
N ALA A 607 6.47 28.30 -8.66
CA ALA A 607 7.41 27.31 -8.15
C ALA A 607 8.62 27.22 -9.09
N SER A 608 9.81 27.17 -8.51
CA SER A 608 11.07 26.95 -9.23
C SER A 608 11.53 25.51 -9.02
N ILE A 609 12.01 24.91 -10.10
CA ILE A 609 12.51 23.54 -10.14
C ILE A 609 13.96 23.58 -10.52
N TYR A 610 14.78 22.84 -9.77
CA TYR A 610 16.20 22.72 -10.02
C TYR A 610 16.66 21.27 -9.92
N VAL A 611 17.36 20.79 -10.97
CA VAL A 611 18.07 19.51 -10.99
C VAL A 611 19.44 19.75 -11.59
N GLN A 612 20.50 19.43 -10.86
CA GLN A 612 21.86 19.53 -11.39
C GLN A 612 22.22 18.23 -12.11
N ASN A 613 22.69 18.32 -13.37
CA ASN A 613 23.28 17.18 -14.04
C ASN A 613 24.72 17.01 -13.56
N LYS A 614 24.92 16.06 -12.66
CA LYS A 614 26.25 15.65 -12.16
C LYS A 614 26.75 14.36 -12.83
N LEU A 615 26.04 13.83 -13.81
CA LEU A 615 26.47 12.69 -14.60
C LEU A 615 27.56 13.11 -15.59
N ASP A 616 28.40 12.15 -15.99
CA ASP A 616 29.40 12.34 -17.06
C ASP A 616 28.76 12.43 -18.46
N SER A 617 27.47 12.10 -18.57
CA SER A 617 26.70 12.06 -19.82
C SER A 617 25.59 13.12 -19.86
N PRO A 618 25.21 13.61 -21.06
CA PRO A 618 24.09 14.54 -21.19
C PRO A 618 22.75 13.88 -20.83
N MET A 619 21.90 14.62 -20.11
CA MET A 619 20.50 14.24 -19.90
C MET A 619 19.66 14.74 -21.08
N GLU A 620 19.21 13.81 -21.93
CA GLU A 620 18.40 14.06 -23.12
C GLU A 620 16.92 13.75 -22.87
N ASP A 621 16.05 14.25 -23.74
CA ASP A 621 14.60 14.06 -23.66
C ASP A 621 14.00 14.39 -22.28
N CYS A 622 14.52 15.43 -21.63
CA CYS A 622 14.09 15.84 -20.30
C CYS A 622 12.62 16.28 -20.31
N VAL A 623 11.77 15.62 -19.54
CA VAL A 623 10.36 15.97 -19.37
C VAL A 623 10.07 16.18 -17.89
N ILE A 624 9.51 17.35 -17.55
CA ILE A 624 8.93 17.60 -16.23
C ILE A 624 7.43 17.40 -16.31
N THR A 625 6.90 16.54 -15.44
CA THR A 625 5.47 16.40 -15.20
C THR A 625 5.13 16.96 -13.82
N VAL A 626 4.15 17.86 -13.73
CA VAL A 626 3.75 18.53 -12.50
C VAL A 626 2.29 18.29 -12.22
N PHE A 627 1.99 17.91 -10.98
CA PHE A 627 0.64 17.64 -10.52
C PHE A 627 0.48 18.02 -9.04
N GLY A 628 -0.76 18.31 -8.64
CA GLY A 628 -1.08 18.65 -7.26
C GLY A 628 -2.56 18.96 -7.14
N ARG A 629 -3.28 18.21 -6.31
CA ARG A 629 -4.73 18.41 -6.15
C ARG A 629 -5.00 19.82 -5.64
N GLY A 630 -5.94 20.51 -6.28
CA GLY A 630 -6.24 21.90 -5.93
C GLY A 630 -5.14 22.91 -6.30
N LEU A 631 -4.01 22.50 -6.86
CA LEU A 631 -2.92 23.39 -7.28
C LEU A 631 -2.76 23.41 -8.80
N ILE A 632 -2.74 22.23 -9.41
CA ILE A 632 -2.56 22.03 -10.85
C ILE A 632 -3.82 21.38 -11.41
N TYR A 633 -4.36 21.97 -12.47
CA TYR A 633 -5.45 21.34 -13.21
C TYR A 633 -4.92 20.12 -13.97
N ARG A 634 -5.38 18.92 -13.59
CA ARG A 634 -4.92 17.63 -14.12
C ARG A 634 -3.41 17.45 -13.89
N GLU A 635 -2.63 17.46 -14.95
CA GLU A 635 -1.17 17.49 -14.94
C GLU A 635 -0.70 18.48 -16.00
N ARG A 636 0.51 19.01 -15.81
CA ARG A 636 1.20 19.82 -16.81
C ARG A 636 2.52 19.16 -17.16
N ARG A 637 2.83 19.11 -18.44
CA ARG A 637 4.08 18.54 -18.95
C ARG A 637 4.89 19.63 -19.65
N TYR A 638 6.18 19.67 -19.34
CA TYR A 638 7.14 20.59 -19.92
C TYR A 638 8.27 19.77 -20.51
N ARG A 639 8.44 19.83 -21.83
CA ARG A 639 9.63 19.27 -22.49
C ARG A 639 10.74 20.29 -22.41
N LEU A 640 11.88 19.87 -21.93
CA LEU A 640 13.08 20.67 -21.77
C LEU A 640 14.16 20.16 -22.73
N GLY A 641 15.11 21.03 -23.07
CA GLY A 641 16.25 20.67 -23.89
C GLY A 641 17.25 19.78 -23.15
N THR A 642 18.29 19.36 -23.86
CA THR A 642 19.40 18.57 -23.31
C THR A 642 20.12 19.35 -22.20
N VAL A 643 20.38 18.69 -21.08
CA VAL A 643 21.16 19.23 -19.96
C VAL A 643 22.55 18.58 -19.98
N TRP A 644 23.56 19.36 -20.35
CA TRP A 644 24.96 18.91 -20.43
C TRP A 644 25.56 18.60 -19.04
N PRO A 645 26.59 17.75 -18.95
CA PRO A 645 27.34 17.50 -17.72
C PRO A 645 27.76 18.80 -17.01
N GLY A 646 27.58 18.87 -15.70
CA GLY A 646 27.88 20.03 -14.86
C GLY A 646 26.83 21.15 -14.91
N ASN A 647 25.97 21.20 -15.94
CA ASN A 647 24.90 22.19 -16.05
C ASN A 647 23.68 21.79 -15.21
N SER A 648 22.74 22.73 -15.06
CA SER A 648 21.52 22.52 -14.29
C SER A 648 20.28 22.73 -15.13
N LEU A 649 19.31 21.85 -14.92
CA LEU A 649 17.93 22.03 -15.33
C LEU A 649 17.31 23.06 -14.39
N TYR A 650 16.75 24.13 -14.97
CA TYR A 650 15.98 25.13 -14.25
C TYR A 650 14.65 25.39 -14.97
N CYS A 651 13.55 25.34 -14.22
CA CYS A 651 12.22 25.61 -14.78
C CYS A 651 11.35 26.36 -13.75
N GLN A 652 10.64 27.40 -14.21
CA GLN A 652 9.64 28.09 -13.41
C GLN A 652 8.24 27.71 -13.88
N ILE A 653 7.36 27.43 -12.92
CA ILE A 653 5.98 27.04 -13.19
C ILE A 653 5.05 27.91 -12.38
N GLN A 654 4.17 28.61 -13.09
CA GLN A 654 3.12 29.41 -12.48
C GLN A 654 1.82 28.62 -12.37
N PHE A 655 1.19 28.63 -11.20
CA PHE A 655 -0.11 28.01 -10.96
C PHE A 655 -0.96 28.83 -9.98
N THR A 656 -2.25 28.50 -9.87
CA THR A 656 -3.19 29.23 -9.00
C THR A 656 -3.93 28.23 -8.11
N PRO A 657 -3.71 28.25 -6.78
CA PRO A 657 -4.41 27.37 -5.87
C PRO A 657 -5.93 27.60 -5.90
N THR A 658 -6.68 26.50 -5.93
CA THR A 658 -8.16 26.46 -5.99
C THR A 658 -8.79 25.78 -4.78
N ARG A 659 -7.97 25.22 -3.88
CA ARG A 659 -8.42 24.61 -2.63
C ARG A 659 -7.56 25.10 -1.46
N ALA A 660 -8.23 25.48 -0.37
CA ALA A 660 -7.57 25.90 0.87
C ALA A 660 -7.03 24.68 1.66
N GLY A 661 -6.20 24.96 2.66
CA GLY A 661 -5.57 23.97 3.54
C GLY A 661 -4.25 23.43 2.99
N LEU A 662 -3.75 22.37 3.62
CA LEU A 662 -2.49 21.74 3.27
C LEU A 662 -2.63 20.96 1.95
N GLN A 663 -1.98 21.47 0.89
CA GLN A 663 -1.91 20.84 -0.42
C GLN A 663 -0.50 20.31 -0.68
N ARG A 664 -0.36 19.38 -1.63
CA ARG A 664 0.93 18.84 -2.05
C ARG A 664 1.15 19.10 -3.53
N LEU A 665 2.27 19.75 -3.83
CA LEU A 665 2.81 19.88 -5.18
C LEU A 665 3.81 18.74 -5.38
N THR A 666 3.61 17.95 -6.43
CA THR A 666 4.50 16.85 -6.80
C THR A 666 5.01 17.07 -8.21
N MET A 667 6.28 16.78 -8.40
CA MET A 667 6.98 16.92 -9.66
C MET A 667 7.71 15.63 -9.97
N GLU A 668 7.72 15.27 -11.24
CA GLU A 668 8.40 14.11 -11.79
C GLU A 668 9.28 14.58 -12.93
N VAL A 669 10.53 14.13 -12.94
CA VAL A 669 11.50 14.39 -14.01
C VAL A 669 11.87 13.05 -14.63
N ASP A 670 11.68 12.96 -15.94
CA ASP A 670 12.04 11.83 -16.78
C ASP A 670 13.10 12.28 -17.81
N CYS A 671 14.09 11.45 -18.10
CA CYS A 671 15.06 11.63 -19.18
C CYS A 671 15.57 10.28 -19.70
N ASN A 672 16.43 10.29 -20.71
CA ASN A 672 17.09 9.08 -21.23
C ASN A 672 17.89 8.30 -20.16
N MET A 673 18.50 9.00 -19.18
CA MET A 673 19.37 8.38 -18.16
C MET A 673 18.60 7.80 -16.97
N PHE A 674 17.47 8.40 -16.60
CA PHE A 674 16.64 7.94 -15.50
C PHE A 674 15.17 8.31 -15.72
N GLN A 675 14.28 7.47 -15.21
CA GLN A 675 12.85 7.74 -15.16
C GLN A 675 12.39 7.90 -13.72
N ASN A 676 11.30 8.63 -13.52
CA ASN A 676 10.60 8.73 -12.24
C ASN A 676 11.44 9.38 -11.13
N LEU A 677 12.22 10.43 -11.43
CA LEU A 677 12.82 11.26 -10.39
C LEU A 677 11.71 12.14 -9.79
N ILE A 678 11.25 11.80 -8.60
CA ILE A 678 10.06 12.42 -8.01
C ILE A 678 10.45 13.26 -6.80
N GLY A 679 9.88 14.45 -6.73
CA GLY A 679 10.03 15.39 -5.63
C GLY A 679 8.67 15.97 -5.27
N TYR A 680 8.51 16.39 -4.02
CA TYR A 680 7.26 16.98 -3.58
C TYR A 680 7.51 18.06 -2.53
N LYS A 681 6.58 19.02 -2.46
CA LYS A 681 6.56 20.05 -1.42
C LYS A 681 5.12 20.24 -0.93
N SER A 682 4.97 20.30 0.38
CA SER A 682 3.70 20.63 1.02
C SER A 682 3.55 22.14 1.12
N ILE A 683 2.37 22.65 0.75
CA ILE A 683 2.05 24.07 0.66
C ILE A 683 0.77 24.32 1.44
N ASN A 684 0.76 25.30 2.35
CA ASN A 684 -0.43 25.71 3.08
C ASN A 684 -1.17 26.82 2.33
N VAL A 685 -2.35 26.52 1.79
CA VAL A 685 -3.16 27.48 1.05
C VAL A 685 -4.15 28.16 2.00
N VAL A 686 -3.97 29.45 2.25
CA VAL A 686 -4.85 30.22 3.14
C VAL A 686 -6.02 30.84 2.35
N PRO A 687 -7.25 30.85 2.89
CA PRO A 687 -8.36 31.57 2.28
C PRO A 687 -8.05 33.07 2.15
N VAL A 688 -8.58 33.70 1.11
CA VAL A 688 -8.58 35.17 1.03
C VAL A 688 -9.66 35.67 1.98
N SER A 689 -9.27 36.40 3.03
CA SER A 689 -10.24 37.09 3.87
C SER A 689 -11.04 38.07 2.99
N PRO A 690 -12.38 38.07 3.04
CA PRO A 690 -13.14 39.10 2.38
C PRO A 690 -12.76 40.45 3.01
N ALA A 691 -12.32 41.38 2.15
CA ALA A 691 -12.07 42.78 2.52
C ALA A 691 -13.39 43.53 2.73
#